data_AF-A0A8T2PFQ2-F1
#
_entry.id   AF-A0A8T2PFQ2-F1
#
_cell.length_a   1.000
_cell.length_b   1.000
_cell.length_c   1.000
_cell.angle_alpha   90.00
_cell.angle_beta   90.00
_cell.angle_gamma   90.00
#
_symmetry.space_group_name_H-M   'P 1'
#
loop_
_entity.id
_entity.type
_entity.pdbx_description
1 polymer ?
#
loop_
_entity_poly.entity_id
_entity_poly.type
_entity_poly.pdbx_seq_one_letter_code
_entity_poly.pdbx_strand_id
1 'polypeptide(L)'
;MEGIVQSPDFHSSSSSLYQPLECIYSITVYTGYGVEIQVKKVNLSKEETLTILGLGGPGPELLANETLMSEGQVIRSSTNQVQIHYRSLQPTYHGVFSLYYQAFLLSCTFPQSPEGGGVTVTDLHPGGHAHFHCDPGFQVRGHEMATCVNSTRPHWSSPEPQCVVVSCGGWIRNATVGRILSPTPPGGNHSSNNNLSCHWLLEAKEGHRLHLHFERVALDEDNDRLIVRSGNSSVSPLHFDSDMDDVPERGIVTFDGEHCYEPFLPHGNFSSTDFTFPLGTIVTFSCSPGFIMEQGSGVIECVDPSDPHWNESEPTCRALCGGELTESMGTVLSPEWPQSYSKGQDCVWQIHVKEDKRIELDIQILNIRRSDVLTIFDGHDLTSHVIGQYLGSRERFQVMSEVERNDTCPPLPPTEFGWRSSSHPSLVRGSVLTYQCQPGYDIIGSDIITCQWDLSWSNSPPTCQKIQQCSDPGDVVNGARSVRPESGFAVGSVVRYTCNQGYQLEGPSQISCHARDTGTPKWSDRSPKCVLKYEPCLNPGVPENGYQTLYKHNYQAGESLRFFCFEGYELIGEVTITCLPGHPSQWNSPPPSCKVAYEELLEDHKLEVSRRTDPSKQMEGEKIALAIFLPIILVIFLIGGIYLYYTNVCRLQWKSLFWKSLSHTHSYSPITVESDFNNPLYEAG
;
A
#
# COMPACT_ATOMS: atom_id res chain seq x y z
N MET A 1 9.22 5.93 11.41
CA MET A 1 8.35 6.53 12.43
C MET A 1 6.98 6.64 11.81
N GLU A 2 5.96 6.13 12.48
CA GLU A 2 4.58 6.09 12.00
C GLU A 2 3.61 6.37 13.16
N GLY A 3 2.38 6.77 12.84
CA GLY A 3 1.35 7.02 13.85
C GLY A 3 0.02 7.37 13.22
N ILE A 4 -0.97 7.66 14.07
CA ILE A 4 -2.31 8.06 13.65
C ILE A 4 -2.69 9.35 14.38
N VAL A 5 -3.21 10.33 13.64
CA VAL A 5 -3.90 11.50 14.18
C VAL A 5 -5.41 11.28 14.02
N GLN A 6 -6.18 11.46 15.08
CA GLN A 6 -7.62 11.27 15.09
C GLN A 6 -8.34 12.52 15.63
N SER A 7 -9.59 12.72 15.21
CA SER A 7 -10.51 13.70 15.81
C SER A 7 -10.64 13.49 17.32
N PRO A 8 -10.77 14.56 18.15
CA PRO A 8 -10.88 14.42 19.60
C PRO A 8 -12.15 13.65 20.04
N ASP A 9 -12.01 12.78 21.03
CA ASP A 9 -13.14 12.09 21.67
C ASP A 9 -13.93 13.05 22.58
N PHE A 10 -15.22 13.23 22.31
CA PHE A 10 -16.08 14.10 23.12
C PHE A 10 -16.66 13.37 24.34
N HIS A 11 -16.02 13.52 25.50
CA HIS A 11 -16.60 13.09 26.77
C HIS A 11 -17.55 14.15 27.34
N SER A 12 -18.81 13.75 27.54
CA SER A 12 -19.92 14.59 27.99
C SER A 12 -19.82 14.98 29.48
N SER A 13 -18.83 15.79 29.87
CA SER A 13 -18.71 16.26 31.26
C SER A 13 -18.00 17.61 31.42
N SER A 14 -18.54 18.68 30.85
CA SER A 14 -18.64 19.97 31.57
C SER A 14 -19.54 20.97 30.84
N SER A 15 -20.22 21.80 31.61
CA SER A 15 -21.01 22.93 31.11
C SER A 15 -20.11 24.14 30.83
N SER A 16 -19.69 24.34 29.59
CA SER A 16 -19.09 25.60 29.13
C SER A 16 -19.77 26.09 27.85
N LEU A 17 -19.97 27.40 27.76
CA LEU A 17 -20.74 28.04 26.70
C LEU A 17 -19.97 28.06 25.37
N TYR A 18 -20.69 27.84 24.26
CA TYR A 18 -20.44 28.42 22.92
C TYR A 18 -18.97 28.77 22.59
N GLN A 19 -18.09 27.77 22.55
CA GLN A 19 -16.75 27.91 21.99
C GLN A 19 -16.57 26.96 20.81
N PRO A 20 -16.06 27.43 19.65
CA PRO A 20 -15.73 26.55 18.54
C PRO A 20 -14.56 25.66 18.94
N LEU A 21 -14.64 24.37 18.60
CA LEU A 21 -13.56 23.43 18.84
C LEU A 21 -12.45 23.69 17.82
N GLU A 22 -11.25 24.01 18.28
CA GLU A 22 -10.08 24.27 17.44
C GLU A 22 -8.91 23.43 17.93
N CYS A 23 -8.33 22.63 17.04
CA CYS A 23 -7.28 21.66 17.35
C CYS A 23 -6.13 21.80 16.35
N ILE A 24 -4.91 21.88 16.87
CA ILE A 24 -3.69 22.00 16.08
C ILE A 24 -2.76 20.85 16.47
N TYR A 25 -2.51 19.97 15.52
CA TYR A 25 -1.56 18.88 15.66
C TYR A 25 -0.28 19.25 14.91
N SER A 26 0.88 18.90 15.47
CA SER A 26 2.18 19.11 14.84
C SER A 26 2.94 17.80 14.77
N ILE A 27 3.31 17.39 13.56
CA ILE A 27 4.15 16.24 13.27
C ILE A 27 5.53 16.79 12.92
N THR A 28 6.55 16.44 13.71
CA THR A 28 7.95 16.78 13.42
C THR A 28 8.76 15.50 13.34
N VAL A 29 9.48 15.32 12.24
CA VAL A 29 10.40 14.20 12.00
C VAL A 29 11.84 14.72 11.89
N TYR A 30 12.82 13.81 11.89
CA TYR A 30 14.23 14.17 11.75
C TYR A 30 14.50 14.91 10.43
N THR A 31 15.54 15.73 10.41
CA THR A 31 16.01 16.36 9.16
C THR A 31 16.42 15.28 8.15
N GLY A 32 16.21 15.54 6.86
CA GLY A 32 16.34 14.53 5.81
C GLY A 32 15.15 13.57 5.69
N TYR A 33 14.07 13.73 6.49
CA TYR A 33 12.82 12.99 6.33
C TYR A 33 11.64 13.93 6.05
N GLY A 34 10.71 13.46 5.21
CA GLY A 34 9.43 14.08 4.92
C GLY A 34 8.31 13.33 5.62
N VAL A 35 7.10 13.88 5.57
CA VAL A 35 5.92 13.26 6.17
C VAL A 35 4.91 12.90 5.08
N GLU A 36 4.60 11.62 4.95
CA GLU A 36 3.46 11.13 4.16
C GLU A 36 2.26 10.92 5.09
N ILE A 37 1.09 11.38 4.66
CA ILE A 37 -0.17 11.27 5.39
C ILE A 37 -1.19 10.57 4.48
N GLN A 38 -1.69 9.41 4.90
CA GLN A 38 -2.81 8.72 4.27
C GLN A 38 -4.10 8.99 5.04
N VAL A 39 -5.12 9.46 4.33
CA VAL A 39 -6.47 9.63 4.86
C VAL A 39 -7.11 8.25 5.04
N LYS A 40 -7.26 7.79 6.29
CA LYS A 40 -7.93 6.51 6.61
C LYS A 40 -9.43 6.65 6.80
N LYS A 41 -9.90 7.83 7.21
CA LYS A 41 -11.32 8.17 7.36
C LYS A 41 -11.46 9.69 7.37
N VAL A 42 -12.47 10.23 6.71
CA VAL A 42 -12.84 11.65 6.83
C VAL A 42 -14.35 11.79 6.62
N ASN A 43 -15.03 12.41 7.59
CA ASN A 43 -16.44 12.74 7.53
C ASN A 43 -16.64 14.09 8.23
N LEU A 44 -16.67 15.16 7.44
CA LEU A 44 -16.74 16.54 7.88
C LEU A 44 -18.03 17.19 7.36
N SER A 45 -18.62 18.05 8.19
CA SER A 45 -19.76 18.89 7.81
C SER A 45 -19.32 20.19 7.13
N LYS A 46 -20.28 20.96 6.60
CA LYS A 46 -20.01 22.27 5.95
C LYS A 46 -19.52 23.37 6.90
N GLU A 47 -19.60 23.14 8.21
CA GLU A 47 -19.22 24.09 9.26
C GLU A 47 -17.88 23.70 9.92
N GLU A 48 -17.15 22.78 9.29
CA GLU A 48 -15.91 22.19 9.75
C GLU A 48 -14.84 22.30 8.67
N THR A 49 -13.62 22.66 9.08
CA THR A 49 -12.47 22.83 8.19
C THR A 49 -11.31 21.99 8.70
N LEU A 50 -10.64 21.29 7.80
CA LEU A 50 -9.47 20.47 8.11
C LEU A 50 -8.39 20.77 7.07
N THR A 51 -7.30 21.39 7.51
CA THR A 51 -6.18 21.78 6.63
C THR A 51 -4.89 21.14 7.08
N ILE A 52 -4.05 20.79 6.10
CA ILE A 52 -2.71 20.22 6.30
C ILE A 52 -1.70 21.16 5.67
N LEU A 53 -0.77 21.64 6.49
CA LEU A 53 0.22 22.66 6.18
C LEU A 53 1.64 22.08 6.31
N GLY A 54 2.44 22.15 5.25
CA GLY A 54 3.88 21.89 5.32
C GLY A 54 4.60 23.07 5.99
N LEU A 55 5.39 22.79 7.04
CA LEU A 55 6.21 23.76 7.76
C LEU A 55 7.70 23.44 7.58
N GLY A 56 8.58 24.41 7.79
CA GLY A 56 10.04 24.24 7.60
C GLY A 56 10.57 24.59 6.19
N GLY A 57 9.71 25.17 5.35
CA GLY A 57 10.08 25.90 4.13
C GLY A 57 10.30 27.40 4.37
N PRO A 58 10.21 28.28 3.34
CA PRO A 58 10.32 29.73 3.49
C PRO A 58 9.09 30.37 4.13
N GLY A 59 8.01 29.59 4.24
CA GLY A 59 6.72 29.90 4.84
C GLY A 59 5.87 28.63 4.91
N PRO A 60 4.66 28.69 5.48
CA PRO A 60 3.71 27.58 5.49
C PRO A 60 3.16 27.30 4.08
N GLU A 61 3.14 26.05 3.66
CA GLU A 61 2.64 25.59 2.36
C GLU A 61 1.36 24.76 2.54
N LEU A 62 0.28 25.06 1.81
CA LEU A 62 -0.97 24.30 1.90
C LEU A 62 -0.88 23.00 1.10
N LEU A 63 -0.84 21.86 1.79
CA LEU A 63 -0.73 20.54 1.18
C LEU A 63 -2.11 19.93 0.87
N ALA A 64 -3.10 20.16 1.73
CA ALA A 64 -4.49 19.74 1.52
C ALA A 64 -5.48 20.54 2.39
N ASN A 65 -6.73 20.60 1.96
CA ASN A 65 -7.89 21.14 2.69
C ASN A 65 -9.06 20.16 2.65
N GLU A 66 -10.16 20.47 3.35
CA GLU A 66 -11.37 19.63 3.42
C GLU A 66 -11.96 19.25 2.05
N THR A 67 -11.82 20.08 1.02
CA THR A 67 -12.29 19.76 -0.34
C THR A 67 -11.42 18.74 -1.08
N LEU A 68 -10.16 18.59 -0.65
CA LEU A 68 -9.16 17.70 -1.23
C LEU A 68 -8.87 16.50 -0.31
N MET A 69 -9.76 16.15 0.62
CA MET A 69 -9.59 14.99 1.50
C MET A 69 -10.65 13.92 1.21
N SER A 70 -10.20 12.80 0.65
CA SER A 70 -11.01 11.60 0.41
C SER A 70 -10.35 10.36 1.02
N GLU A 71 -11.14 9.35 1.36
CA GLU A 71 -10.62 8.12 1.97
C GLU A 71 -9.68 7.36 1.00
N GLY A 72 -8.53 6.91 1.52
CA GLY A 72 -7.46 6.28 0.74
C GLY A 72 -6.42 7.24 0.18
N GLN A 73 -6.71 8.54 0.12
CA GLN A 73 -5.83 9.55 -0.47
C GLN A 73 -4.53 9.75 0.30
N VAL A 74 -3.44 9.98 -0.42
CA VAL A 74 -2.07 10.15 0.12
C VAL A 74 -1.59 11.57 -0.15
N ILE A 75 -1.10 12.24 0.89
CA ILE A 75 -0.62 13.62 0.89
C ILE A 75 0.84 13.60 1.37
N ARG A 76 1.76 14.21 0.63
CA ARG A 76 3.21 14.19 0.93
C ARG A 76 3.71 15.60 1.21
N SER A 77 4.36 15.78 2.36
CA SER A 77 5.18 16.96 2.65
C SER A 77 6.62 16.72 2.24
N SER A 78 7.20 17.65 1.50
CA SER A 78 8.64 17.70 1.19
C SER A 78 9.49 18.21 2.37
N THR A 79 8.86 18.54 3.50
CA THR A 79 9.52 19.07 4.70
C THR A 79 9.37 18.13 5.90
N ASN A 80 10.28 18.27 6.87
CA ASN A 80 10.29 17.49 8.10
C ASN A 80 9.28 17.94 9.18
N GLN A 81 8.42 18.92 8.88
CA GLN A 81 7.37 19.41 9.78
C GLN A 81 6.05 19.57 9.03
N VAL A 82 4.97 19.07 9.63
CA VAL A 82 3.60 19.23 9.14
C VAL A 82 2.69 19.64 10.28
N GLN A 83 1.83 20.63 10.03
CA GLN A 83 0.81 21.07 10.94
C GLN A 83 -0.57 20.71 10.38
N ILE A 84 -1.43 20.13 11.21
CA ILE A 84 -2.80 19.78 10.86
C ILE A 84 -3.71 20.64 11.72
N HIS A 85 -4.52 21.48 11.08
CA HIS A 85 -5.42 22.42 11.75
C HIS A 85 -6.86 22.01 11.48
N TYR A 86 -7.53 21.57 12.54
CA TYR A 86 -8.94 21.23 12.55
C TYR A 86 -9.73 22.31 13.29
N ARG A 87 -10.87 22.72 12.74
CA ARG A 87 -11.78 23.66 13.38
C ARG A 87 -13.22 23.26 13.12
N SER A 88 -14.03 23.20 14.17
CA SER A 88 -15.46 22.93 14.16
C SER A 88 -16.22 24.08 14.79
N LEU A 89 -17.17 24.64 14.05
CA LEU A 89 -18.14 25.60 14.59
C LEU A 89 -19.38 24.92 15.21
N GLN A 90 -19.55 23.60 15.02
CA GLN A 90 -20.66 22.85 15.59
C GLN A 90 -20.54 22.67 17.12
N PRO A 91 -21.66 22.71 17.87
CA PRO A 91 -21.67 22.64 19.34
C PRO A 91 -21.99 21.26 19.95
N THR A 92 -22.30 20.23 19.15
CA THR A 92 -22.79 18.93 19.69
C THR A 92 -22.32 17.68 18.96
N TYR A 93 -22.11 17.74 17.64
CA TYR A 93 -21.59 16.62 16.85
C TYR A 93 -20.41 17.13 16.02
N HIS A 94 -19.22 16.60 16.30
CA HIS A 94 -18.01 16.94 15.57
C HIS A 94 -17.72 15.90 14.47
N GLY A 95 -17.20 16.38 13.35
CA GLY A 95 -16.70 15.60 12.25
C GLY A 95 -15.57 14.66 12.67
N VAL A 96 -15.54 13.49 12.06
CA VAL A 96 -14.63 12.40 12.42
C VAL A 96 -13.57 12.26 11.33
N PHE A 97 -12.31 12.33 11.72
CA PHE A 97 -11.18 12.06 10.82
C PHE A 97 -10.16 11.13 11.46
N SER A 98 -9.49 10.35 10.62
CA SER A 98 -8.34 9.53 10.99
C SER A 98 -7.30 9.59 9.87
N LEU A 99 -6.12 10.06 10.22
CA LEU A 99 -5.01 10.30 9.33
C LEU A 99 -3.84 9.44 9.81
N TYR A 100 -3.48 8.41 9.05
CA TYR A 100 -2.25 7.65 9.30
C TYR A 100 -1.09 8.42 8.69
N TYR A 101 0.01 8.58 9.43
CA TYR A 101 1.20 9.25 8.90
C TYR A 101 2.44 8.37 9.06
N GLN A 102 3.38 8.51 8.14
CA GLN A 102 4.69 7.89 8.19
C GLN A 102 5.80 8.83 7.70
N ALA A 103 6.98 8.70 8.29
CA ALA A 103 8.18 9.40 7.86
C ALA A 103 8.81 8.66 6.67
N PHE A 104 9.03 9.35 5.55
CA PHE A 104 9.78 8.83 4.41
C PHE A 104 11.10 9.58 4.25
N LEU A 105 12.12 8.93 3.70
CA LEU A 105 13.44 9.55 3.51
C LEU A 105 13.35 10.54 2.33
N LEU A 106 13.84 11.77 2.52
CA LEU A 106 13.95 12.77 1.47
C LEU A 106 15.29 12.64 0.77
N SER A 107 15.31 12.87 -0.53
CA SER A 107 16.49 12.81 -1.37
C SER A 107 16.76 14.17 -2.00
N CYS A 108 18.02 14.48 -2.26
CA CYS A 108 18.38 15.57 -3.16
C CYS A 108 17.83 15.30 -4.56
N THR A 109 17.41 16.35 -5.27
CA THR A 109 17.04 16.26 -6.69
C THR A 109 18.22 15.77 -7.51
N PHE A 110 18.00 14.91 -8.52
CA PHE A 110 19.08 14.48 -9.41
C PHE A 110 19.80 15.71 -10.01
N PRO A 111 21.13 15.85 -9.85
CA PRO A 111 21.88 17.02 -10.30
C PRO A 111 21.92 17.09 -11.82
N GLN A 112 21.94 18.29 -12.39
CA GLN A 112 21.97 18.42 -13.85
C GLN A 112 23.38 18.14 -14.40
N SER A 113 23.47 17.46 -15.53
CA SER A 113 24.75 17.28 -16.22
C SER A 113 25.23 18.62 -16.81
N PRO A 114 26.50 19.00 -16.63
CA PRO A 114 27.05 20.21 -17.23
C PRO A 114 27.09 20.10 -18.76
N GLU A 115 26.98 21.23 -19.47
CA GLU A 115 27.12 21.23 -20.94
C GLU A 115 28.55 20.84 -21.34
N GLY A 116 28.71 19.77 -22.12
CA GLY A 116 30.03 19.20 -22.43
C GLY A 116 30.61 18.36 -21.30
N GLY A 117 29.74 17.66 -20.55
CA GLY A 117 30.12 16.73 -19.50
C GLY A 117 28.95 15.91 -18.96
N GLY A 118 29.21 15.20 -17.86
CA GLY A 118 28.26 14.31 -17.21
C GLY A 118 28.35 14.37 -15.68
N VAL A 119 27.47 13.61 -15.04
CA VAL A 119 27.44 13.47 -13.58
C VAL A 119 27.13 12.02 -13.21
N THR A 120 27.92 11.48 -12.30
CA THR A 120 27.73 10.13 -11.73
C THR A 120 27.35 10.30 -10.26
N VAL A 121 26.23 9.71 -9.86
CA VAL A 121 25.69 9.86 -8.50
C VAL A 121 25.75 8.51 -7.79
N THR A 122 26.30 8.51 -6.57
CA THR A 122 26.43 7.31 -5.74
C THR A 122 25.17 7.03 -4.93
N ASP A 123 24.58 8.08 -4.36
CA ASP A 123 23.33 8.07 -3.60
C ASP A 123 22.74 9.49 -3.65
N LEU A 124 21.40 9.59 -3.68
CA LEU A 124 20.65 10.84 -3.62
C LEU A 124 20.22 11.21 -2.20
N HIS A 125 20.32 10.30 -1.23
CA HIS A 125 19.96 10.55 0.16
C HIS A 125 21.02 11.41 0.89
N PRO A 126 20.70 12.01 2.06
CA PRO A 126 21.63 12.85 2.81
C PRO A 126 22.92 12.10 3.18
N GLY A 127 24.06 12.65 2.77
CA GLY A 127 25.39 12.01 2.84
C GLY A 127 25.86 11.39 1.52
N GLY A 128 24.98 11.25 0.52
CA GLY A 128 25.31 10.79 -0.83
C GLY A 128 26.13 11.80 -1.63
N HIS A 129 26.82 11.30 -2.66
CA HIS A 129 27.82 12.05 -3.43
C HIS A 129 27.50 12.06 -4.93
N ALA A 130 27.59 13.24 -5.55
CA ALA A 130 27.49 13.48 -6.99
C ALA A 130 28.83 13.94 -7.55
N HIS A 131 29.44 13.12 -8.41
CA HIS A 131 30.72 13.40 -9.07
C HIS A 131 30.47 13.89 -10.49
N PHE A 132 30.81 15.15 -10.73
CA PHE A 132 30.77 15.77 -12.05
C PHE A 132 32.05 15.44 -12.80
N HIS A 133 31.93 15.21 -14.10
CA HIS A 133 33.06 15.05 -15.02
C HIS A 133 32.77 15.84 -16.29
N CYS A 134 33.82 16.21 -17.01
CA CYS A 134 33.67 16.82 -18.33
C CYS A 134 33.99 15.82 -19.43
N ASP A 135 33.43 16.07 -20.60
CA ASP A 135 33.75 15.30 -21.80
C ASP A 135 35.21 15.56 -22.20
N PRO A 136 35.89 14.60 -22.86
CA PRO A 136 37.28 14.77 -23.28
C PRO A 136 37.52 16.07 -24.07
N GLY A 137 38.51 16.86 -23.65
CA GLY A 137 38.79 18.19 -24.20
C GLY A 137 38.22 19.35 -23.36
N PHE A 138 37.43 19.07 -22.33
CA PHE A 138 36.91 20.05 -21.38
C PHE A 138 37.43 19.78 -19.95
N GLN A 139 37.53 20.83 -19.14
CA GLN A 139 37.93 20.76 -17.73
C GLN A 139 36.83 21.31 -16.82
N VAL A 140 36.65 20.69 -15.65
CA VAL A 140 35.69 21.11 -14.63
C VAL A 140 36.11 22.45 -14.04
N ARG A 141 35.28 23.49 -14.22
CA ARG A 141 35.39 24.78 -13.55
C ARG A 141 34.28 24.90 -12.51
N GLY A 142 34.61 24.55 -11.27
CA GLY A 142 33.69 24.54 -10.14
C GLY A 142 34.06 23.45 -9.15
N HIS A 143 33.08 22.88 -8.48
CA HIS A 143 33.27 21.71 -7.62
C HIS A 143 33.06 20.42 -8.43
N GLU A 144 34.08 19.57 -8.49
CA GLU A 144 34.00 18.23 -9.11
C GLU A 144 33.10 17.26 -8.31
N MET A 145 32.86 17.56 -7.04
CA MET A 145 32.11 16.72 -6.10
C MET A 145 31.14 17.58 -5.29
N ALA A 146 29.85 17.19 -5.29
CA ALA A 146 28.83 17.73 -4.40
C ALA A 146 28.27 16.65 -3.47
N THR A 147 28.01 17.00 -2.22
CA THR A 147 27.44 16.11 -1.20
C THR A 147 26.01 16.52 -0.89
N CYS A 148 25.09 15.57 -0.79
CA CYS A 148 23.70 15.86 -0.41
C CYS A 148 23.63 16.21 1.09
N VAL A 149 23.29 17.47 1.40
CA VAL A 149 23.31 18.00 2.76
C VAL A 149 22.04 17.59 3.52
N ASN A 150 22.20 17.12 4.76
CA ASN A 150 21.09 16.84 5.66
C ASN A 150 20.46 18.14 6.18
N SER A 151 19.33 18.53 5.59
CA SER A 151 18.53 19.70 5.95
C SER A 151 17.02 19.39 5.91
N THR A 152 16.18 20.34 6.32
CA THR A 152 14.70 20.19 6.30
C THR A 152 14.14 19.91 4.90
N ARG A 153 14.83 20.41 3.88
CA ARG A 153 14.76 19.98 2.47
C ARG A 153 16.20 19.70 2.02
N PRO A 154 16.58 18.46 1.68
CA PRO A 154 17.94 18.15 1.22
C PRO A 154 18.32 18.91 -0.06
N HIS A 155 19.58 19.33 -0.13
CA HIS A 155 20.13 20.05 -1.28
C HIS A 155 21.62 19.75 -1.44
N TRP A 156 22.16 19.94 -2.64
CA TRP A 156 23.59 19.76 -2.91
C TRP A 156 24.44 20.85 -2.25
N SER A 157 25.59 20.46 -1.71
CA SER A 157 26.55 21.36 -1.04
C SER A 157 27.14 22.45 -1.94
N SER A 158 27.08 22.25 -3.25
CA SER A 158 27.64 23.11 -4.30
C SER A 158 26.74 23.06 -5.53
N PRO A 159 26.67 24.15 -6.32
CA PRO A 159 25.97 24.16 -7.60
C PRO A 159 26.73 23.35 -8.66
N GLU A 160 26.06 23.03 -9.76
CA GLU A 160 26.64 22.35 -10.91
C GLU A 160 27.84 23.14 -11.48
N PRO A 161 29.00 22.49 -11.74
CA PRO A 161 30.17 23.15 -12.32
C PRO A 161 29.97 23.44 -13.82
N GLN A 162 30.85 24.26 -14.39
CA GLN A 162 30.89 24.48 -15.84
C GLN A 162 32.03 23.68 -16.48
N CYS A 163 31.76 22.96 -17.56
CA CYS A 163 32.81 22.37 -18.38
C CYS A 163 33.34 23.43 -19.36
N VAL A 164 34.59 23.82 -19.20
CA VAL A 164 35.26 24.81 -20.06
C VAL A 164 36.26 24.11 -20.96
N VAL A 165 36.33 24.51 -22.23
CA VAL A 165 37.30 23.96 -23.20
C VAL A 165 38.71 24.12 -22.64
N VAL A 166 39.51 23.05 -22.68
CA VAL A 166 40.93 23.12 -22.31
C VAL A 166 41.68 23.89 -23.40
N SER A 167 41.94 25.17 -23.13
CA SER A 167 42.67 26.04 -24.04
C SER A 167 44.15 25.65 -24.08
N CYS A 168 44.48 24.74 -24.99
CA CYS A 168 45.82 24.42 -25.48
C CYS A 168 46.81 23.81 -24.46
N GLY A 169 46.97 22.48 -24.50
CA GLY A 169 47.96 21.73 -23.74
C GLY A 169 47.50 21.22 -22.35
N GLY A 170 48.34 20.40 -21.71
CA GLY A 170 48.06 19.81 -20.39
C GLY A 170 48.87 18.55 -20.06
N TRP A 171 48.60 17.93 -18.91
CA TRP A 171 49.18 16.62 -18.52
C TRP A 171 48.07 15.65 -18.12
N ILE A 172 47.94 14.54 -18.85
CA ILE A 172 47.02 13.44 -18.54
C ILE A 172 47.82 12.34 -17.85
N ARG A 173 47.50 12.08 -16.57
CA ARG A 173 48.14 11.04 -15.73
C ARG A 173 47.27 9.80 -15.64
N ASN A 174 47.91 8.63 -15.51
CA ASN A 174 47.24 7.32 -15.43
C ASN A 174 46.21 7.13 -16.56
N ALA A 175 46.55 7.57 -17.76
CA ALA A 175 45.69 7.47 -18.93
C ALA A 175 45.34 6.00 -19.20
N THR A 176 44.04 5.74 -19.37
CA THR A 176 43.49 4.42 -19.72
C THR A 176 42.78 4.50 -21.07
N VAL A 177 41.87 5.46 -21.22
CA VAL A 177 41.32 5.95 -22.50
C VAL A 177 41.13 7.46 -22.39
N GLY A 178 41.30 8.20 -23.48
CA GLY A 178 41.05 9.64 -23.53
C GLY A 178 41.13 10.19 -24.95
N ARG A 179 40.57 11.38 -25.16
CA ARG A 179 40.58 12.07 -26.47
C ARG A 179 41.11 13.49 -26.29
N ILE A 180 42.03 13.88 -27.15
CA ILE A 180 42.58 15.24 -27.22
C ILE A 180 41.86 15.96 -28.35
N LEU A 181 41.35 17.17 -28.07
CA LEU A 181 40.78 18.05 -29.08
C LEU A 181 41.73 19.23 -29.30
N SER A 182 41.82 19.70 -30.55
CA SER A 182 42.37 21.01 -30.83
C SER A 182 41.46 22.10 -30.24
N PRO A 183 42.00 23.28 -29.88
CA PRO A 183 41.17 24.40 -29.46
C PRO A 183 40.20 24.80 -30.57
N THR A 184 38.91 24.93 -30.25
CA THR A 184 37.90 25.36 -31.24
C THR A 184 38.20 26.76 -31.79
N PRO A 185 38.01 27.02 -33.09
CA PRO A 185 38.05 28.38 -33.63
C PRO A 185 36.97 29.22 -32.94
N PRO A 186 37.29 30.39 -32.35
CA PRO A 186 36.29 31.22 -31.68
C PRO A 186 35.41 31.90 -32.73
N GLY A 187 34.15 31.46 -32.80
CA GLY A 187 33.06 32.21 -33.43
C GLY A 187 32.74 33.48 -32.63
N GLY A 188 33.63 34.47 -32.68
CA GLY A 188 33.49 35.73 -31.94
C GLY A 188 34.74 36.60 -32.05
N ASN A 189 34.56 37.84 -32.48
CA ASN A 189 35.61 38.84 -32.71
C ASN A 189 36.54 39.04 -31.49
N HIS A 190 37.70 38.37 -31.46
CA HIS A 190 38.87 38.85 -30.72
C HIS A 190 40.18 38.51 -31.43
N SER A 191 40.78 39.55 -32.02
CA SER A 191 42.11 39.54 -32.59
C SER A 191 43.19 39.59 -31.49
N SER A 192 43.84 38.45 -31.18
CA SER A 192 45.23 38.38 -30.70
C SER A 192 45.68 36.95 -30.36
N ASN A 193 46.26 36.24 -31.35
CA ASN A 193 47.44 35.35 -31.23
C ASN A 193 47.45 34.30 -32.37
N ASN A 194 47.98 34.68 -33.54
CA ASN A 194 48.05 33.82 -34.72
C ASN A 194 49.27 32.87 -34.69
N ASN A 195 49.65 32.36 -33.52
CA ASN A 195 50.76 31.41 -33.36
C ASN A 195 50.59 30.68 -32.01
N LEU A 196 50.02 29.48 -32.03
CA LEU A 196 49.58 28.75 -30.85
C LEU A 196 50.33 27.40 -30.74
N SER A 197 51.26 27.30 -29.80
CA SER A 197 52.02 26.06 -29.56
C SER A 197 51.42 25.26 -28.40
N CYS A 198 50.73 24.16 -28.71
CA CYS A 198 50.12 23.28 -27.72
C CYS A 198 51.00 22.06 -27.40
N HIS A 199 51.09 21.72 -26.11
CA HIS A 199 51.87 20.58 -25.64
C HIS A 199 51.05 19.74 -24.66
N TRP A 200 50.89 18.44 -24.97
CA TRP A 200 50.22 17.47 -24.11
C TRP A 200 51.23 16.42 -23.66
N LEU A 201 51.33 16.21 -22.35
CA LEU A 201 52.08 15.10 -21.76
C LEU A 201 51.09 13.98 -21.40
N LEU A 202 51.36 12.76 -21.85
CA LEU A 202 50.52 11.59 -21.61
C LEU A 202 51.31 10.55 -20.83
N GLU A 203 50.75 10.05 -19.74
CA GLU A 203 51.38 9.07 -18.86
C GLU A 203 50.42 7.91 -18.63
N ALA A 204 50.77 6.73 -19.18
CA ALA A 204 50.05 5.49 -18.90
C ALA A 204 50.31 5.00 -17.47
N LYS A 205 49.40 4.17 -16.96
CA LYS A 205 49.62 3.40 -15.74
C LYS A 205 50.76 2.39 -15.93
N GLU A 206 51.51 2.08 -14.86
CA GLU A 206 52.60 1.09 -14.91
C GLU A 206 52.17 -0.21 -15.62
N GLY A 207 53.04 -0.72 -16.49
CA GLY A 207 52.80 -1.92 -17.30
C GLY A 207 51.95 -1.73 -18.55
N HIS A 208 51.41 -0.53 -18.82
CA HIS A 208 50.56 -0.26 -19.99
C HIS A 208 51.28 0.63 -21.01
N ARG A 209 50.92 0.48 -22.29
CA ARG A 209 51.42 1.32 -23.41
C ARG A 209 50.33 2.33 -23.82
N LEU A 210 50.75 3.42 -24.46
CA LEU A 210 49.82 4.40 -25.05
C LEU A 210 49.74 4.19 -26.56
N HIS A 211 48.51 4.09 -27.07
CA HIS A 211 48.22 4.09 -28.50
C HIS A 211 47.54 5.41 -28.83
N LEU A 212 48.06 6.13 -29.83
CA LEU A 212 47.45 7.36 -30.34
C LEU A 212 46.68 7.00 -31.61
N HIS A 213 45.37 7.22 -31.57
CA HIS A 213 44.49 7.06 -32.73
C HIS A 213 44.02 8.42 -33.21
N PHE A 214 44.31 8.74 -34.47
CA PHE A 214 43.81 9.94 -35.12
C PHE A 214 42.37 9.68 -35.63
N GLU A 215 41.38 10.43 -35.12
CA GLU A 215 39.98 10.30 -35.58
C GLU A 215 39.62 11.24 -36.74
N ARG A 216 40.17 12.46 -36.67
CA ARG A 216 40.05 13.57 -37.63
C ARG A 216 41.23 14.49 -37.40
N VAL A 217 42.03 14.73 -38.44
CA VAL A 217 43.10 15.72 -38.44
C VAL A 217 42.91 16.62 -39.66
N ALA A 218 43.04 17.92 -39.45
CA ALA A 218 43.04 18.94 -40.48
C ALA A 218 44.01 20.02 -40.01
N LEU A 219 45.17 20.09 -40.65
CA LEU A 219 46.23 21.06 -40.40
C LEU A 219 46.30 21.97 -41.63
N ASP A 220 46.66 23.24 -41.44
CA ASP A 220 47.10 24.08 -42.55
C ASP A 220 48.52 23.64 -42.98
N GLU A 221 48.64 22.98 -44.14
CA GLU A 221 49.88 22.34 -44.62
C GLU A 221 51.10 23.27 -44.66
N ASP A 222 50.90 24.59 -44.80
CA ASP A 222 51.98 25.59 -44.83
C ASP A 222 52.30 26.20 -43.44
N ASN A 223 51.42 26.06 -42.44
CA ASN A 223 51.46 26.85 -41.19
C ASN A 223 51.36 26.03 -39.89
N ASP A 224 50.72 24.85 -39.91
CA ASP A 224 50.47 24.02 -38.73
C ASP A 224 51.31 22.74 -38.77
N ARG A 225 51.99 22.43 -37.65
CA ARG A 225 52.81 21.21 -37.52
C ARG A 225 52.44 20.40 -36.29
N LEU A 226 52.27 19.10 -36.47
CA LEU A 226 51.99 18.12 -35.43
C LEU A 226 53.21 17.21 -35.22
N ILE A 227 53.64 17.08 -33.96
CA ILE A 227 54.81 16.26 -33.60
C ILE A 227 54.51 15.35 -32.41
N VAL A 228 54.80 14.06 -32.54
CA VAL A 228 54.74 13.06 -31.45
C VAL A 228 56.15 12.64 -31.04
N ARG A 229 56.40 12.60 -29.73
CA ARG A 229 57.67 12.17 -29.13
C ARG A 229 57.45 11.13 -28.03
N SER A 230 58.34 10.16 -27.91
CA SER A 230 58.32 9.15 -26.84
C SER A 230 59.19 9.60 -25.67
N GLY A 231 58.60 10.39 -24.77
CA GLY A 231 59.26 10.87 -23.55
C GLY A 231 58.75 12.24 -23.09
N ASN A 232 59.20 12.67 -21.92
CA ASN A 232 58.72 13.91 -21.26
C ASN A 232 59.52 15.18 -21.63
N SER A 233 60.43 15.09 -22.61
CA SER A 233 61.34 16.15 -23.04
C SER A 233 61.17 16.49 -24.52
N SER A 234 61.44 17.75 -24.90
CA SER A 234 61.51 18.18 -26.31
C SER A 234 62.64 17.50 -27.11
N VAL A 235 63.60 16.89 -26.41
CA VAL A 235 64.74 16.15 -26.98
C VAL A 235 64.50 14.63 -26.97
N SER A 236 63.32 14.17 -26.56
CA SER A 236 62.97 12.74 -26.60
C SER A 236 62.83 12.25 -28.06
N PRO A 237 63.02 10.94 -28.33
CA PRO A 237 62.90 10.38 -29.67
C PRO A 237 61.64 10.85 -30.41
N LEU A 238 61.84 11.27 -31.66
CA LEU A 238 60.80 11.65 -32.60
C LEU A 238 60.14 10.38 -33.14
N HIS A 239 58.81 10.32 -33.14
CA HIS A 239 58.05 9.15 -33.62
C HIS A 239 57.04 9.46 -34.71
N PHE A 240 56.60 10.71 -34.81
CA PHE A 240 55.76 11.19 -35.92
C PHE A 240 55.97 12.69 -36.08
N ASP A 241 56.08 13.15 -37.32
CA ASP A 241 56.30 14.56 -37.65
C ASP A 241 55.59 14.91 -38.96
N SER A 242 54.56 15.77 -38.91
CA SER A 242 53.74 16.09 -40.10
C SER A 242 54.51 16.77 -41.24
N ASP A 243 55.73 17.28 -40.99
CA ASP A 243 56.63 17.82 -42.02
C ASP A 243 57.39 16.72 -42.79
N MET A 244 57.38 15.48 -42.28
CA MET A 244 58.16 14.34 -42.81
C MET A 244 57.29 13.14 -43.17
N ASP A 245 56.19 12.94 -42.44
CA ASP A 245 55.27 11.81 -42.55
C ASP A 245 53.88 12.32 -42.99
N ASP A 246 53.26 11.68 -43.99
CA ASP A 246 51.90 12.01 -44.42
C ASP A 246 50.92 11.86 -43.24
N VAL A 247 50.11 12.90 -42.99
CA VAL A 247 49.18 12.92 -41.86
C VAL A 247 47.97 12.02 -42.17
N PRO A 248 47.76 10.91 -41.45
CA PRO A 248 46.66 10.01 -41.76
C PRO A 248 45.32 10.64 -41.37
N GLU A 249 44.32 10.59 -42.26
CA GLU A 249 42.94 10.97 -41.92
C GLU A 249 42.43 10.14 -40.72
N ARG A 250 42.84 8.87 -40.64
CA ARG A 250 42.78 7.99 -39.46
C ARG A 250 43.93 6.98 -39.43
N GLY A 251 44.48 6.68 -38.25
CA GLY A 251 45.57 5.69 -38.11
C GLY A 251 46.20 5.61 -36.71
N ILE A 252 47.16 4.70 -36.54
CA ILE A 252 47.97 4.46 -35.33
C ILE A 252 49.45 4.43 -35.72
N VAL A 253 50.33 5.05 -34.92
CA VAL A 253 51.80 4.98 -35.07
C VAL A 253 52.35 3.93 -34.09
N THR A 254 53.06 2.91 -34.59
CA THR A 254 53.52 1.76 -33.77
C THR A 254 55.05 1.57 -33.77
N PHE A 255 55.51 0.79 -32.79
CA PHE A 255 56.90 0.67 -32.38
C PHE A 255 57.36 -0.79 -32.59
N ASP A 256 58.56 -0.96 -33.17
CA ASP A 256 59.22 -2.23 -33.57
C ASP A 256 58.62 -2.99 -34.77
N GLY A 257 59.30 -2.91 -35.92
CA GLY A 257 58.88 -3.49 -37.21
C GLY A 257 59.23 -4.98 -37.42
N GLU A 258 59.09 -5.82 -36.41
CA GLU A 258 59.23 -7.29 -36.54
C GLU A 258 57.90 -8.05 -36.37
N HIS A 259 56.85 -7.41 -35.85
CA HIS A 259 55.55 -8.02 -35.53
C HIS A 259 54.43 -7.02 -35.83
N CYS A 260 53.23 -7.50 -36.13
CA CYS A 260 52.08 -6.61 -36.21
C CYS A 260 51.72 -6.05 -34.83
N TYR A 261 51.20 -4.83 -34.79
CA TYR A 261 50.85 -4.19 -33.53
C TYR A 261 49.64 -4.84 -32.85
N GLU A 262 49.58 -4.80 -31.52
CA GLU A 262 48.45 -5.31 -30.74
C GLU A 262 47.14 -4.56 -31.11
N PRO A 263 46.12 -5.24 -31.65
CA PRO A 263 44.89 -4.56 -32.07
C PRO A 263 44.07 -4.03 -30.89
N PHE A 264 43.30 -2.97 -31.14
CA PHE A 264 42.46 -2.35 -30.12
C PHE A 264 41.02 -2.20 -30.60
N LEU A 265 40.07 -2.59 -29.75
CA LEU A 265 38.63 -2.44 -30.02
C LEU A 265 37.96 -1.68 -28.85
N PRO A 266 37.62 -0.39 -29.00
CA PRO A 266 36.84 0.33 -28.00
C PRO A 266 35.43 -0.28 -27.89
N HIS A 267 34.94 -0.45 -26.67
CA HIS A 267 33.63 -1.04 -26.38
C HIS A 267 33.43 -2.46 -26.94
N GLY A 268 34.51 -3.22 -27.09
CA GLY A 268 34.48 -4.62 -27.48
C GLY A 268 35.63 -5.41 -26.87
N ASN A 269 35.82 -6.62 -27.37
CA ASN A 269 36.96 -7.46 -27.07
C ASN A 269 37.41 -8.19 -28.36
N PHE A 270 38.67 -8.59 -28.41
CA PHE A 270 39.22 -9.39 -29.50
C PHE A 270 39.75 -10.72 -28.98
N SER A 271 39.93 -11.66 -29.91
CA SER A 271 40.57 -12.95 -29.67
C SER A 271 41.61 -13.18 -30.76
N SER A 272 42.81 -13.62 -30.38
CA SER A 272 43.93 -13.86 -31.30
C SER A 272 44.29 -15.34 -31.35
N THR A 273 44.81 -15.80 -32.48
CA THR A 273 45.49 -17.10 -32.58
C THR A 273 46.82 -17.13 -31.84
N ASP A 274 47.53 -15.99 -31.77
CA ASP A 274 48.77 -15.80 -31.03
C ASP A 274 48.87 -14.37 -30.48
N PHE A 275 49.24 -14.21 -29.20
CA PHE A 275 49.37 -12.90 -28.54
C PHE A 275 50.77 -12.27 -28.69
N THR A 276 51.67 -12.92 -29.42
CA THR A 276 52.95 -12.34 -29.86
C THR A 276 52.86 -11.68 -31.24
N PHE A 277 51.69 -11.78 -31.91
CA PHE A 277 51.37 -11.16 -33.20
C PHE A 277 52.39 -11.35 -34.35
N PRO A 278 52.99 -12.55 -34.55
CA PRO A 278 53.82 -12.84 -35.71
C PRO A 278 52.99 -12.90 -37.01
N LEU A 279 53.67 -12.91 -38.15
CA LEU A 279 53.09 -13.09 -39.48
C LEU A 279 52.18 -14.32 -39.55
N GLY A 280 50.99 -14.16 -40.15
CA GLY A 280 49.93 -15.17 -40.21
C GLY A 280 49.06 -15.26 -38.94
N THR A 281 49.23 -14.37 -37.97
CA THR A 281 48.30 -14.25 -36.83
C THR A 281 46.95 -13.74 -37.30
N ILE A 282 45.86 -14.38 -36.87
CA ILE A 282 44.49 -13.96 -37.15
C ILE A 282 43.84 -13.46 -35.87
N VAL A 283 43.21 -12.29 -35.94
CA VAL A 283 42.48 -11.65 -34.84
C VAL A 283 41.01 -11.49 -35.20
N THR A 284 40.13 -11.96 -34.32
CA THR A 284 38.67 -11.91 -34.46
C THR A 284 38.05 -11.00 -33.41
N PHE A 285 37.17 -10.10 -33.83
CA PHE A 285 36.59 -9.03 -33.02
C PHE A 285 35.15 -9.29 -32.59
N SER A 286 34.77 -8.76 -31.43
CA SER A 286 33.43 -8.87 -30.85
C SER A 286 33.04 -7.60 -30.11
N CYS A 287 31.86 -7.03 -30.39
CA CYS A 287 31.36 -5.86 -29.67
C CYS A 287 30.74 -6.25 -28.32
N SER A 288 30.79 -5.34 -27.36
CA SER A 288 30.11 -5.53 -26.06
C SER A 288 28.58 -5.44 -26.23
N PRO A 289 27.78 -6.02 -25.33
CA PRO A 289 26.32 -5.94 -25.39
C PRO A 289 25.81 -4.50 -25.56
N GLY A 290 24.95 -4.29 -26.56
CA GLY A 290 24.40 -2.97 -26.93
C GLY A 290 25.21 -2.17 -27.94
N PHE A 291 26.39 -2.65 -28.37
CA PHE A 291 27.18 -2.03 -29.45
C PHE A 291 27.15 -2.88 -30.72
N ILE A 292 27.12 -2.22 -31.88
CA ILE A 292 27.04 -2.81 -33.22
C ILE A 292 28.30 -2.44 -34.02
N MET A 293 28.77 -3.35 -34.88
CA MET A 293 29.95 -3.19 -35.73
C MET A 293 29.57 -2.49 -37.05
N GLU A 294 30.11 -1.30 -37.34
CA GLU A 294 29.71 -0.50 -38.53
C GLU A 294 30.82 -0.18 -39.55
N GLN A 295 32.09 -0.24 -39.15
CA GLN A 295 33.24 0.10 -40.00
C GLN A 295 34.37 -0.87 -39.66
N GLY A 296 35.27 -1.15 -40.62
CA GLY A 296 36.39 -2.10 -40.46
C GLY A 296 35.98 -3.58 -40.53
N SER A 297 36.95 -4.47 -40.39
CA SER A 297 36.75 -5.91 -40.57
C SER A 297 36.53 -6.64 -39.25
N GLY A 298 35.59 -7.60 -39.23
CA GLY A 298 35.38 -8.45 -38.07
C GLY A 298 36.53 -9.45 -37.81
N VAL A 299 37.40 -9.66 -38.80
CA VAL A 299 38.57 -10.54 -38.75
C VAL A 299 39.72 -9.89 -39.52
N ILE A 300 40.91 -9.81 -38.93
CA ILE A 300 42.13 -9.29 -39.58
C ILE A 300 43.27 -10.31 -39.48
N GLU A 301 44.22 -10.25 -40.42
CA GLU A 301 45.40 -11.12 -40.50
C GLU A 301 46.69 -10.28 -40.61
N CYS A 302 47.72 -10.68 -39.88
CA CYS A 302 49.05 -10.07 -39.92
C CYS A 302 49.82 -10.54 -41.17
N VAL A 303 50.12 -9.63 -42.09
CA VAL A 303 50.68 -9.91 -43.41
C VAL A 303 51.97 -9.09 -43.68
N ASP A 304 52.60 -9.38 -44.83
CA ASP A 304 53.86 -8.80 -45.33
C ASP A 304 55.14 -9.11 -44.49
N PRO A 305 56.03 -10.00 -44.97
CA PRO A 305 57.26 -10.34 -44.25
C PRO A 305 58.35 -9.26 -44.22
N SER A 306 58.18 -8.17 -44.99
CA SER A 306 59.13 -7.06 -45.09
C SER A 306 58.71 -5.85 -44.25
N ASP A 307 57.41 -5.67 -44.05
CA ASP A 307 56.82 -4.58 -43.26
C ASP A 307 55.53 -5.08 -42.58
N PRO A 308 55.61 -5.77 -41.42
CA PRO A 308 54.47 -6.49 -40.84
C PRO A 308 53.29 -5.58 -40.47
N HIS A 309 52.16 -5.74 -41.16
CA HIS A 309 50.95 -4.93 -40.96
C HIS A 309 49.65 -5.77 -41.05
N TRP A 310 48.54 -5.23 -40.56
CA TRP A 310 47.23 -5.87 -40.70
C TRP A 310 46.66 -5.66 -42.10
N ASN A 311 46.13 -6.73 -42.71
CA ASN A 311 45.58 -6.71 -44.06
C ASN A 311 44.35 -5.80 -44.24
N GLU A 312 43.57 -5.58 -43.18
CA GLU A 312 42.38 -4.74 -43.12
C GLU A 312 42.35 -3.97 -41.79
N SER A 313 41.63 -2.84 -41.74
CA SER A 313 41.52 -2.02 -40.53
C SER A 313 40.59 -2.64 -39.48
N GLU A 314 40.90 -2.43 -38.21
CA GLU A 314 40.10 -2.88 -37.07
C GLU A 314 38.67 -2.31 -37.10
N PRO A 315 37.70 -3.02 -36.50
CA PRO A 315 36.32 -2.58 -36.55
C PRO A 315 36.01 -1.48 -35.52
N THR A 316 34.96 -0.70 -35.77
CA THR A 316 34.40 0.23 -34.77
C THR A 316 33.06 -0.26 -34.24
N CYS A 317 32.99 -0.46 -32.92
CA CYS A 317 31.76 -0.76 -32.18
C CYS A 317 31.07 0.55 -31.77
N ARG A 318 29.80 0.73 -32.14
CA ARG A 318 29.00 1.94 -31.86
C ARG A 318 27.62 1.59 -31.30
N ALA A 319 27.13 2.39 -30.37
CA ALA A 319 25.72 2.38 -29.98
C ALA A 319 24.93 3.19 -31.02
N LEU A 320 23.96 2.55 -31.68
CA LEU A 320 23.17 3.12 -32.77
C LEU A 320 21.79 3.61 -32.29
N CYS A 321 21.19 4.51 -33.06
CA CYS A 321 19.84 5.02 -32.82
C CYS A 321 18.81 4.01 -33.33
N GLY A 322 18.16 3.31 -32.41
CA GLY A 322 17.19 2.25 -32.74
C GLY A 322 17.80 0.89 -33.08
N GLY A 323 16.94 -0.09 -33.35
CA GLY A 323 17.35 -1.46 -33.71
C GLY A 323 16.33 -2.51 -33.28
N GLU A 324 16.63 -3.79 -33.57
CA GLU A 324 15.79 -4.93 -33.21
C GLU A 324 16.58 -5.93 -32.34
N LEU A 325 15.99 -6.38 -31.23
CA LEU A 325 16.58 -7.32 -30.28
C LEU A 325 15.71 -8.57 -30.17
N THR A 326 16.23 -9.73 -30.58
CA THR A 326 15.48 -11.02 -30.58
C THR A 326 15.98 -12.02 -29.53
N GLU A 327 17.00 -11.66 -28.74
CA GLU A 327 17.63 -12.54 -27.76
C GLU A 327 16.89 -12.56 -26.42
N SER A 328 17.11 -13.60 -25.61
CA SER A 328 16.48 -13.73 -24.28
C SER A 328 17.02 -12.75 -23.23
N MET A 329 18.07 -12.00 -23.56
CA MET A 329 18.67 -10.93 -22.77
C MET A 329 19.39 -10.01 -23.75
N GLY A 330 19.39 -8.70 -23.50
CA GLY A 330 20.07 -7.73 -24.35
C GLY A 330 20.26 -6.40 -23.63
N THR A 331 21.02 -5.50 -24.25
CA THR A 331 21.29 -4.17 -23.71
C THR A 331 20.92 -3.13 -24.76
N VAL A 332 20.11 -2.15 -24.38
CA VAL A 332 19.80 -0.97 -25.20
C VAL A 332 20.60 0.20 -24.65
N LEU A 333 21.28 0.91 -25.54
CA LEU A 333 22.10 2.08 -25.24
C LEU A 333 21.60 3.27 -26.06
N SER A 334 21.74 4.50 -25.54
CA SER A 334 21.50 5.69 -26.35
C SER A 334 22.52 5.77 -27.50
N PRO A 335 22.20 6.39 -28.64
CA PRO A 335 23.19 6.64 -29.67
C PRO A 335 24.39 7.39 -29.10
N GLU A 336 25.58 7.07 -29.60
CA GLU A 336 26.87 7.68 -29.19
C GLU A 336 27.32 7.36 -27.75
N TRP A 337 26.59 6.51 -27.00
CA TRP A 337 26.99 6.06 -25.65
C TRP A 337 28.43 5.50 -25.64
N PRO A 338 29.29 5.87 -24.67
CA PRO A 338 28.99 6.57 -23.41
C PRO A 338 28.94 8.11 -23.50
N GLN A 339 29.05 8.70 -24.68
CA GLN A 339 28.94 10.16 -24.86
C GLN A 339 27.47 10.61 -24.85
N SER A 340 27.25 11.91 -24.65
CA SER A 340 25.92 12.51 -24.72
C SER A 340 25.36 12.47 -26.14
N TYR A 341 24.14 11.94 -26.29
CA TYR A 341 23.44 11.87 -27.57
C TYR A 341 23.19 13.27 -28.17
N SER A 342 23.41 13.36 -29.48
CA SER A 342 23.18 14.55 -30.29
C SER A 342 21.71 15.03 -30.31
N LYS A 343 21.47 16.26 -30.80
CA LYS A 343 20.15 16.92 -30.76
C LYS A 343 19.26 16.47 -31.92
N GLY A 344 17.97 16.27 -31.65
CA GLY A 344 16.97 15.95 -32.69
C GLY A 344 16.96 14.48 -33.15
N GLN A 345 17.53 13.58 -32.35
CA GLN A 345 17.45 12.13 -32.57
C GLN A 345 16.04 11.60 -32.26
N ASP A 346 15.54 10.69 -33.09
CA ASP A 346 14.29 9.94 -32.89
C ASP A 346 14.60 8.46 -33.09
N CYS A 347 14.62 7.70 -31.98
CA CYS A 347 15.18 6.34 -31.94
C CYS A 347 14.14 5.34 -31.46
N VAL A 348 13.93 4.27 -32.23
CA VAL A 348 12.96 3.20 -31.93
C VAL A 348 13.69 1.87 -31.82
N TRP A 349 13.58 1.23 -30.66
CA TRP A 349 14.08 -0.13 -30.42
C TRP A 349 12.90 -1.10 -30.29
N GLN A 350 12.90 -2.16 -31.08
CA GLN A 350 11.92 -3.25 -31.00
C GLN A 350 12.54 -4.46 -30.30
N ILE A 351 11.84 -5.03 -29.32
CA ILE A 351 12.32 -6.16 -28.52
C ILE A 351 11.34 -7.32 -28.70
N HIS A 352 11.80 -8.39 -29.34
CA HIS A 352 11.02 -9.58 -29.65
C HIS A 352 11.49 -10.76 -28.80
N VAL A 353 10.56 -11.42 -28.11
CA VAL A 353 10.85 -12.61 -27.30
C VAL A 353 9.85 -13.71 -27.62
N LYS A 354 10.23 -14.97 -27.44
CA LYS A 354 9.36 -16.15 -27.65
C LYS A 354 8.09 -16.08 -26.80
N GLU A 355 6.99 -16.61 -27.35
CA GLU A 355 5.61 -16.49 -26.85
C GLU A 355 5.39 -16.85 -25.36
N ASP A 356 6.24 -17.69 -24.77
CA ASP A 356 6.16 -18.12 -23.35
C ASP A 356 6.97 -17.25 -22.36
N LYS A 357 7.51 -16.10 -22.79
CA LYS A 357 8.40 -15.25 -21.99
C LYS A 357 7.92 -13.79 -21.96
N ARG A 358 8.33 -13.07 -20.92
CA ARG A 358 8.01 -11.66 -20.70
C ARG A 358 9.27 -10.82 -20.76
N ILE A 359 9.11 -9.57 -21.17
CA ILE A 359 10.17 -8.56 -21.14
C ILE A 359 10.11 -7.85 -19.78
N GLU A 360 11.23 -7.88 -19.08
CA GLU A 360 11.54 -7.03 -17.92
C GLU A 360 12.63 -6.06 -18.36
N LEU A 361 12.34 -4.76 -18.33
CA LEU A 361 13.29 -3.70 -18.62
C LEU A 361 13.86 -3.18 -17.29
N ASP A 362 15.17 -3.32 -17.13
CA ASP A 362 15.94 -2.75 -16.03
C ASP A 362 16.60 -1.45 -16.50
N ILE A 363 15.95 -0.30 -16.29
CA ILE A 363 16.46 1.01 -16.72
C ILE A 363 17.52 1.45 -15.72
N GLN A 364 18.78 1.10 -15.99
CA GLN A 364 19.90 1.35 -15.08
C GLN A 364 20.26 2.83 -14.93
N ILE A 365 20.22 3.58 -16.03
CA ILE A 365 20.53 5.02 -16.09
C ILE A 365 19.55 5.66 -17.07
N LEU A 366 18.77 6.65 -16.63
CA LEU A 366 17.99 7.51 -17.52
C LEU A 366 18.42 8.97 -17.32
N ASN A 367 19.16 9.52 -18.28
CA ASN A 367 19.61 10.92 -18.25
C ASN A 367 19.20 11.66 -19.53
N ILE A 368 17.92 12.00 -19.64
CA ILE A 368 17.36 12.73 -20.79
C ILE A 368 17.10 14.21 -20.47
N ARG A 369 17.22 15.09 -21.46
CA ARG A 369 16.94 16.53 -21.29
C ARG A 369 15.44 16.75 -21.05
N ARG A 370 15.05 17.89 -20.47
CA ARG A 370 13.63 18.22 -20.19
C ARG A 370 12.76 18.38 -21.45
N SER A 371 13.38 18.60 -22.61
CA SER A 371 12.75 18.64 -23.93
C SER A 371 12.54 17.26 -24.57
N ASP A 372 13.21 16.24 -24.03
CA ASP A 372 13.39 14.95 -24.66
C ASP A 372 12.56 13.92 -23.87
N VAL A 373 12.04 12.90 -24.54
CA VAL A 373 11.05 11.97 -23.97
C VAL A 373 11.41 10.52 -24.30
N LEU A 374 11.35 9.65 -23.30
CA LEU A 374 11.39 8.20 -23.48
C LEU A 374 9.96 7.67 -23.29
N THR A 375 9.42 6.98 -24.29
CA THR A 375 8.11 6.32 -24.20
C THR A 375 8.30 4.83 -24.38
N ILE A 376 7.72 4.03 -23.50
CA ILE A 376 7.77 2.56 -23.53
C ILE A 376 6.38 2.04 -23.89
N PHE A 377 6.32 1.24 -24.96
CA PHE A 377 5.09 0.66 -25.51
C PHE A 377 5.06 -0.85 -25.25
N ASP A 378 3.88 -1.40 -24.96
CA ASP A 378 3.59 -2.83 -24.92
C ASP A 378 2.86 -3.25 -26.18
N GLY A 379 3.60 -3.78 -27.15
CA GLY A 379 3.09 -4.23 -28.43
C GLY A 379 4.12 -4.14 -29.55
N HIS A 380 3.64 -4.23 -30.80
CA HIS A 380 4.46 -4.39 -31.99
C HIS A 380 4.78 -3.06 -32.70
N ASP A 381 4.07 -1.99 -32.34
CA ASP A 381 4.17 -0.68 -33.02
C ASP A 381 4.06 0.50 -32.04
N LEU A 382 4.23 1.72 -32.57
CA LEU A 382 4.13 2.97 -31.81
C LEU A 382 2.68 3.40 -31.52
N THR A 383 1.67 2.61 -31.92
CA THR A 383 0.24 2.84 -31.60
C THR A 383 -0.26 1.96 -30.45
N SER A 384 0.58 1.01 -30.03
CA SER A 384 0.34 0.05 -28.96
C SER A 384 0.27 0.71 -27.57
N HIS A 385 -0.06 -0.06 -26.53
CA HIS A 385 -0.34 0.49 -25.20
C HIS A 385 0.90 1.14 -24.57
N VAL A 386 0.77 2.36 -24.02
CA VAL A 386 1.91 3.05 -23.38
C VAL A 386 2.01 2.61 -21.91
N ILE A 387 3.02 1.80 -21.59
CA ILE A 387 3.33 1.39 -20.21
C ILE A 387 3.82 2.60 -19.40
N GLY A 388 4.60 3.47 -20.03
CA GLY A 388 5.16 4.63 -19.34
C GLY A 388 5.78 5.65 -20.29
N GLN A 389 5.63 6.93 -19.93
CA GLN A 389 6.30 8.05 -20.57
C GLN A 389 7.13 8.81 -19.54
N TYR A 390 8.40 9.03 -19.86
CA TYR A 390 9.41 9.55 -18.96
C TYR A 390 10.05 10.81 -19.56
N LEU A 391 10.12 11.87 -18.76
CA LEU A 391 10.74 13.14 -19.12
C LEU A 391 11.76 13.51 -18.04
N GLY A 392 12.92 14.05 -18.47
CA GLY A 392 14.02 14.37 -17.57
C GLY A 392 14.75 13.14 -17.01
N SER A 393 15.84 13.39 -16.29
CA SER A 393 16.65 12.34 -15.66
C SER A 393 15.92 11.65 -14.50
N ARG A 394 16.12 10.33 -14.36
CA ARG A 394 15.60 9.51 -13.25
C ARG A 394 16.66 8.55 -12.72
N GLU A 395 16.51 8.17 -11.46
CA GLU A 395 17.20 7.04 -10.84
C GLU A 395 16.84 5.70 -11.50
N ARG A 396 17.53 4.61 -11.13
CA ARG A 396 17.25 3.27 -11.68
C ARG A 396 15.83 2.82 -11.35
N PHE A 397 15.08 2.40 -12.36
CA PHE A 397 13.73 1.84 -12.20
C PHE A 397 13.52 0.62 -13.12
N GLN A 398 12.53 -0.20 -12.79
CA GLN A 398 12.15 -1.36 -13.59
C GLN A 398 10.77 -1.14 -14.23
N VAL A 399 10.59 -1.68 -15.43
CA VAL A 399 9.32 -1.72 -16.16
C VAL A 399 9.09 -3.13 -16.65
N MET A 400 7.94 -3.70 -16.36
CA MET A 400 7.51 -4.99 -16.88
C MET A 400 6.36 -4.79 -17.85
N SER A 401 6.30 -5.60 -18.91
CA SER A 401 5.10 -5.69 -19.77
C SER A 401 3.85 -5.92 -18.92
N GLU A 402 2.84 -5.06 -19.09
CA GLU A 402 1.58 -5.13 -18.36
C GLU A 402 0.67 -6.13 -19.04
N VAL A 403 0.51 -7.30 -18.43
CA VAL A 403 -0.40 -8.31 -18.97
C VAL A 403 -1.85 -7.97 -18.65
N GLU A 404 -2.58 -7.55 -19.68
CA GLU A 404 -4.00 -7.84 -19.79
C GLU A 404 -4.20 -9.34 -19.53
N ARG A 405 -4.71 -9.68 -18.34
CA ARG A 405 -5.02 -11.07 -18.05
C ARG A 405 -6.19 -11.48 -18.92
N ASN A 406 -5.94 -12.41 -19.84
CA ASN A 406 -6.95 -13.16 -20.58
C ASN A 406 -7.81 -14.10 -19.68
N ASP A 407 -7.86 -13.82 -18.38
CA ASP A 407 -8.76 -14.39 -17.37
C ASP A 407 -9.92 -13.44 -17.05
N THR A 408 -10.06 -12.31 -17.75
CA THR A 408 -11.01 -11.24 -17.42
C THR A 408 -12.32 -11.36 -18.20
N CYS A 409 -13.45 -11.29 -17.49
CA CYS A 409 -14.78 -11.25 -18.12
C CYS A 409 -15.09 -9.84 -18.67
N PRO A 410 -15.92 -9.72 -19.73
CA PRO A 410 -16.26 -8.43 -20.34
C PRO A 410 -16.83 -7.42 -19.34
N PRO A 411 -16.52 -6.11 -19.45
CA PRO A 411 -17.00 -5.12 -18.50
C PRO A 411 -18.52 -4.90 -18.62
N LEU A 412 -19.27 -5.33 -17.60
CA LEU A 412 -20.70 -5.02 -17.48
C LEU A 412 -20.92 -3.56 -17.02
N PRO A 413 -21.95 -2.87 -17.52
CA PRO A 413 -22.30 -1.53 -17.03
C PRO A 413 -22.90 -1.57 -15.61
N PRO A 414 -22.89 -0.44 -14.87
CA PRO A 414 -23.78 -0.23 -13.74
C PRO A 414 -25.24 -0.14 -14.23
N THR A 415 -26.19 -0.44 -13.35
CA THR A 415 -27.63 -0.42 -13.67
C THR A 415 -28.23 0.97 -13.49
N GLU A 416 -29.23 1.33 -14.30
CA GLU A 416 -29.97 2.57 -14.11
C GLU A 416 -30.64 2.57 -12.73
N PHE A 417 -30.53 3.68 -11.99
CA PHE A 417 -30.95 3.80 -10.57
C PHE A 417 -30.32 2.75 -9.63
N GLY A 418 -29.11 2.26 -9.92
CA GLY A 418 -28.32 1.41 -9.03
C GLY A 418 -26.82 1.64 -9.14
N TRP A 419 -26.05 0.86 -8.37
CA TRP A 419 -24.60 0.78 -8.45
C TRP A 419 -24.15 -0.68 -8.35
N ARG A 420 -22.87 -0.93 -8.68
CA ARG A 420 -22.24 -2.23 -8.49
C ARG A 420 -20.95 -2.08 -7.69
N SER A 421 -20.67 -3.04 -6.82
CA SER A 421 -19.36 -3.25 -6.21
C SER A 421 -18.72 -4.53 -6.76
N SER A 422 -17.40 -4.62 -6.70
CA SER A 422 -16.63 -5.79 -7.15
C SER A 422 -15.82 -6.34 -5.98
N SER A 423 -15.71 -7.66 -5.88
CA SER A 423 -14.82 -8.33 -4.92
C SER A 423 -13.33 -8.10 -5.21
N HIS A 424 -12.99 -7.67 -6.43
CA HIS A 424 -11.60 -7.44 -6.84
C HIS A 424 -11.49 -6.26 -7.85
N PRO A 425 -10.38 -5.50 -7.90
CA PRO A 425 -10.24 -4.35 -8.80
C PRO A 425 -10.31 -4.72 -10.29
N SER A 426 -9.85 -5.92 -10.64
CA SER A 426 -9.92 -6.49 -11.98
C SER A 426 -10.99 -7.57 -12.07
N LEU A 427 -11.70 -7.64 -13.21
CA LEU A 427 -12.85 -8.54 -13.43
C LEU A 427 -12.40 -9.96 -13.82
N VAL A 428 -11.40 -10.50 -13.12
CA VAL A 428 -10.82 -11.83 -13.36
C VAL A 428 -11.77 -12.99 -13.01
N ARG A 429 -11.48 -14.19 -13.50
CA ARG A 429 -12.17 -15.44 -13.16
C ARG A 429 -12.40 -15.58 -11.65
N GLY A 430 -13.65 -15.85 -11.27
CA GLY A 430 -14.09 -15.93 -9.88
C GLY A 430 -14.41 -14.59 -9.22
N SER A 431 -14.16 -13.44 -9.88
CA SER A 431 -14.62 -12.14 -9.39
C SER A 431 -16.15 -12.10 -9.31
N VAL A 432 -16.64 -11.50 -8.24
CA VAL A 432 -18.06 -11.36 -7.92
C VAL A 432 -18.45 -9.89 -8.01
N LEU A 433 -19.45 -9.60 -8.84
CA LEU A 433 -20.12 -8.31 -8.91
C LEU A 433 -21.40 -8.36 -8.09
N THR A 434 -21.55 -7.42 -7.16
CA THR A 434 -22.77 -7.25 -6.37
C THR A 434 -23.46 -5.97 -6.80
N TYR A 435 -24.69 -6.10 -7.30
CA TYR A 435 -25.54 -4.99 -7.74
C TYR A 435 -26.50 -4.57 -6.62
N GLN A 436 -26.70 -3.26 -6.46
CA GLN A 436 -27.56 -2.68 -5.44
C GLN A 436 -28.37 -1.51 -6.04
N CYS A 437 -29.64 -1.42 -5.68
CA CYS A 437 -30.54 -0.38 -6.19
C CYS A 437 -30.63 0.83 -5.24
N GLN A 438 -30.91 2.00 -5.82
CA GLN A 438 -31.11 3.24 -5.06
C GLN A 438 -32.37 3.17 -4.18
N PRO A 439 -32.40 3.89 -3.03
CA PRO A 439 -33.53 3.88 -2.11
C PRO A 439 -34.87 4.22 -2.79
N GLY A 440 -35.77 3.24 -2.88
CA GLY A 440 -37.07 3.35 -3.56
C GLY A 440 -37.19 2.51 -4.83
N TYR A 441 -36.13 1.80 -5.21
CA TYR A 441 -36.12 0.79 -6.27
C TYR A 441 -35.79 -0.60 -5.69
N ASP A 442 -36.39 -1.64 -6.26
CA ASP A 442 -36.12 -3.05 -5.96
C ASP A 442 -35.35 -3.70 -7.11
N ILE A 443 -34.62 -4.78 -6.81
CA ILE A 443 -33.74 -5.44 -7.77
C ILE A 443 -34.47 -6.60 -8.46
N ILE A 444 -34.59 -6.52 -9.79
CA ILE A 444 -35.20 -7.56 -10.62
C ILE A 444 -34.08 -8.25 -11.40
N GLY A 445 -33.77 -9.49 -11.03
CA GLY A 445 -32.66 -10.28 -11.59
C GLY A 445 -31.77 -10.84 -10.49
N SER A 446 -30.54 -11.23 -10.84
CA SER A 446 -29.54 -11.62 -9.85
C SER A 446 -28.81 -10.40 -9.30
N ASP A 447 -28.86 -10.22 -7.98
CA ASP A 447 -28.08 -9.24 -7.23
C ASP A 447 -26.58 -9.57 -7.24
N ILE A 448 -26.23 -10.86 -7.39
CA ILE A 448 -24.87 -11.37 -7.47
C ILE A 448 -24.60 -11.99 -8.85
N ILE A 449 -23.51 -11.57 -9.49
CA ILE A 449 -23.04 -12.12 -10.78
C ILE A 449 -21.56 -12.49 -10.67
N THR A 450 -21.20 -13.70 -11.10
CA THR A 450 -19.82 -14.22 -10.99
C THR A 450 -19.19 -14.43 -12.37
N CYS A 451 -17.90 -14.06 -12.50
CA CYS A 451 -17.10 -14.35 -13.68
C CYS A 451 -16.73 -15.84 -13.71
N GLN A 452 -17.25 -16.58 -14.68
CA GLN A 452 -17.15 -18.04 -14.76
C GLN A 452 -15.81 -18.52 -15.36
N TRP A 453 -15.63 -19.84 -15.41
CA TRP A 453 -14.40 -20.47 -15.92
C TRP A 453 -14.23 -20.37 -17.44
N ASP A 454 -15.32 -20.08 -18.17
CA ASP A 454 -15.39 -19.88 -19.62
C ASP A 454 -15.35 -18.39 -20.01
N LEU A 455 -15.02 -17.51 -19.06
CA LEU A 455 -14.99 -16.03 -19.20
C LEU A 455 -16.36 -15.40 -19.52
N SER A 456 -17.45 -16.14 -19.33
CA SER A 456 -18.80 -15.60 -19.33
C SER A 456 -19.22 -15.13 -17.93
N TRP A 457 -20.24 -14.28 -17.87
CA TRP A 457 -20.92 -13.95 -16.62
C TRP A 457 -22.03 -14.96 -16.33
N SER A 458 -22.17 -15.36 -15.06
CA SER A 458 -23.19 -16.33 -14.62
C SER A 458 -24.62 -15.92 -14.94
N ASN A 459 -24.89 -14.60 -14.97
CA ASN A 459 -26.19 -13.99 -15.19
C ASN A 459 -26.02 -12.68 -15.99
N SER A 460 -27.10 -12.19 -16.60
CA SER A 460 -27.15 -10.82 -17.14
C SER A 460 -27.30 -9.77 -16.02
N PRO A 461 -26.87 -8.51 -16.22
CA PRO A 461 -27.13 -7.42 -15.27
C PRO A 461 -28.61 -7.34 -14.87
N PRO A 462 -28.93 -7.14 -13.56
CA PRO A 462 -30.30 -6.97 -13.11
C PRO A 462 -30.84 -5.59 -13.50
N THR A 463 -32.13 -5.35 -13.27
CA THR A 463 -32.76 -4.04 -13.46
C THR A 463 -33.38 -3.53 -12.17
N CYS A 464 -33.15 -2.25 -11.83
CA CYS A 464 -33.75 -1.62 -10.67
C CYS A 464 -35.14 -1.06 -11.01
N GLN A 465 -36.20 -1.65 -10.46
CA GLN A 465 -37.59 -1.24 -10.72
C GLN A 465 -38.15 -0.43 -9.55
N LYS A 466 -38.78 0.73 -9.82
CA LYS A 466 -39.33 1.60 -8.78
C LYS A 466 -40.45 0.90 -8.00
N ILE A 467 -40.35 0.92 -6.67
CA ILE A 467 -41.33 0.30 -5.77
C ILE A 467 -42.56 1.20 -5.64
N GLN A 468 -43.71 0.71 -6.12
CA GLN A 468 -44.99 1.44 -6.16
C GLN A 468 -46.01 0.95 -5.11
N GLN A 469 -45.64 -0.05 -4.30
CA GLN A 469 -46.54 -0.74 -3.38
C GLN A 469 -45.89 -0.94 -2.01
N CYS A 470 -46.70 -1.04 -0.95
CA CYS A 470 -46.27 -1.51 0.36
C CYS A 470 -46.41 -3.04 0.47
N SER A 471 -45.51 -3.69 1.22
CA SER A 471 -45.59 -5.11 1.59
C SER A 471 -46.90 -5.45 2.31
N ASP A 472 -47.37 -6.70 2.24
CA ASP A 472 -48.58 -7.12 3.00
C ASP A 472 -48.35 -6.94 4.52
N PRO A 473 -49.19 -6.17 5.24
CA PRO A 473 -49.06 -5.95 6.68
C PRO A 473 -49.51 -7.14 7.55
N GLY A 474 -49.95 -8.25 6.94
CA GLY A 474 -50.32 -9.49 7.62
C GLY A 474 -51.80 -9.60 8.02
N ASP A 475 -52.19 -10.81 8.43
CA ASP A 475 -53.50 -11.12 8.99
C ASP A 475 -53.44 -11.04 10.54
N VAL A 476 -54.50 -10.56 11.20
CA VAL A 476 -54.56 -10.39 12.67
C VAL A 476 -55.29 -11.57 13.32
N VAL A 477 -54.62 -12.27 14.23
CA VAL A 477 -55.20 -13.39 15.01
C VAL A 477 -56.34 -12.87 15.89
N ASN A 478 -57.47 -13.61 15.92
CA ASN A 478 -58.71 -13.22 16.59
C ASN A 478 -59.32 -11.89 16.10
N GLY A 479 -59.07 -11.54 14.84
CA GLY A 479 -59.71 -10.42 14.15
C GLY A 479 -59.82 -10.63 12.64
N ALA A 480 -60.24 -9.58 11.95
CA ALA A 480 -60.39 -9.52 10.50
C ALA A 480 -59.93 -8.15 9.96
N ARG A 481 -59.36 -8.15 8.75
CA ARG A 481 -58.95 -6.95 8.01
C ARG A 481 -59.86 -6.64 6.83
N SER A 482 -59.95 -5.37 6.44
CA SER A 482 -60.98 -4.89 5.50
C SER A 482 -60.71 -5.12 4.02
N VAL A 483 -59.46 -5.36 3.60
CA VAL A 483 -59.09 -5.53 2.18
C VAL A 483 -57.96 -6.57 2.04
N ARG A 484 -58.04 -7.41 1.00
CA ARG A 484 -56.98 -8.33 0.56
C ARG A 484 -56.88 -8.28 -0.99
N PRO A 485 -56.19 -7.29 -1.58
CA PRO A 485 -56.12 -7.12 -3.03
C PRO A 485 -55.21 -8.19 -3.64
N GLU A 486 -55.63 -8.81 -4.75
CA GLU A 486 -54.81 -9.78 -5.49
C GLU A 486 -53.55 -9.15 -6.10
N SER A 487 -53.58 -7.84 -6.37
CA SER A 487 -52.50 -7.07 -7.01
C SER A 487 -51.59 -6.31 -6.04
N GLY A 488 -51.66 -6.58 -4.73
CA GLY A 488 -50.89 -5.90 -3.68
C GLY A 488 -51.41 -4.51 -3.28
N PHE A 489 -50.72 -3.84 -2.34
CA PHE A 489 -51.16 -2.60 -1.70
C PHE A 489 -50.45 -1.37 -2.29
N ALA A 490 -51.04 -0.73 -3.30
CA ALA A 490 -50.52 0.51 -3.87
C ALA A 490 -50.48 1.68 -2.87
N VAL A 491 -49.62 2.67 -3.11
CA VAL A 491 -49.58 3.93 -2.34
C VAL A 491 -50.98 4.56 -2.25
N GLY A 492 -51.38 4.95 -1.04
CA GLY A 492 -52.72 5.45 -0.72
C GLY A 492 -53.70 4.37 -0.24
N SER A 493 -53.34 3.08 -0.31
CA SER A 493 -54.18 2.00 0.25
C SER A 493 -54.35 2.14 1.75
N VAL A 494 -55.56 1.88 2.25
CA VAL A 494 -55.90 1.89 3.69
C VAL A 494 -56.44 0.53 4.10
N VAL A 495 -55.85 -0.06 5.13
CA VAL A 495 -56.29 -1.34 5.73
C VAL A 495 -56.88 -1.04 7.10
N ARG A 496 -58.14 -1.42 7.33
CA ARG A 496 -58.79 -1.35 8.64
C ARG A 496 -58.82 -2.72 9.30
N TYR A 497 -58.70 -2.74 10.62
CA TYR A 497 -58.76 -3.95 11.43
C TYR A 497 -59.97 -3.92 12.36
N THR A 498 -60.50 -5.11 12.63
CA THR A 498 -61.62 -5.36 13.53
C THR A 498 -61.33 -6.61 14.34
N CYS A 499 -61.70 -6.65 15.61
CA CYS A 499 -61.53 -7.85 16.44
C CYS A 499 -62.81 -8.68 16.51
N ASN A 500 -62.64 -9.98 16.73
CA ASN A 500 -63.75 -10.89 17.02
C ASN A 500 -64.39 -10.56 18.37
N GLN A 501 -65.63 -10.98 18.58
CA GLN A 501 -66.40 -10.71 19.80
C GLN A 501 -65.62 -11.16 21.06
N GLY A 502 -65.51 -10.26 22.04
CA GLY A 502 -64.75 -10.49 23.29
C GLY A 502 -63.29 -10.00 23.28
N TYR A 503 -62.74 -9.66 22.11
CA TYR A 503 -61.41 -9.10 21.96
C TYR A 503 -61.45 -7.59 21.70
N GLN A 504 -60.47 -6.85 22.22
CA GLN A 504 -60.28 -5.42 21.95
C GLN A 504 -59.01 -5.18 21.12
N LEU A 505 -59.04 -4.17 20.26
CA LEU A 505 -57.86 -3.74 19.49
C LEU A 505 -56.86 -3.04 20.42
N GLU A 506 -55.64 -3.56 20.44
CA GLU A 506 -54.45 -2.91 20.99
C GLU A 506 -53.59 -2.42 19.81
N GLY A 507 -53.56 -1.10 19.61
CA GLY A 507 -52.91 -0.45 18.48
C GLY A 507 -53.89 0.33 17.57
N PRO A 508 -53.43 0.79 16.40
CA PRO A 508 -54.24 1.60 15.48
C PRO A 508 -55.33 0.77 14.78
N SER A 509 -56.55 1.30 14.70
CA SER A 509 -57.68 0.62 14.03
C SER A 509 -57.59 0.64 12.50
N GLN A 510 -56.72 1.47 11.93
CA GLN A 510 -56.42 1.49 10.49
C GLN A 510 -54.98 1.94 10.24
N ILE A 511 -54.37 1.42 9.17
CA ILE A 511 -53.04 1.82 8.69
C ILE A 511 -53.11 2.20 7.20
N SER A 512 -52.28 3.13 6.77
CA SER A 512 -52.23 3.65 5.40
C SER A 512 -50.85 3.52 4.77
N CYS A 513 -50.78 3.12 3.50
CA CYS A 513 -49.53 3.01 2.75
C CYS A 513 -49.14 4.39 2.21
N HIS A 514 -48.02 4.95 2.69
CA HIS A 514 -47.52 6.24 2.25
C HIS A 514 -46.29 6.08 1.35
N ALA A 515 -46.24 6.87 0.28
CA ALA A 515 -44.99 7.13 -0.42
C ALA A 515 -44.06 7.96 0.49
N ARG A 516 -42.76 7.82 0.26
CA ARG A 516 -41.72 8.65 0.88
C ARG A 516 -40.89 9.26 -0.24
N ASP A 517 -40.43 10.49 -0.05
CA ASP A 517 -39.62 11.19 -1.06
C ASP A 517 -38.24 10.53 -1.26
N THR A 518 -37.79 9.76 -0.26
CA THR A 518 -36.61 8.88 -0.34
C THR A 518 -36.90 7.51 0.28
N GLY A 519 -36.62 6.43 -0.47
CA GLY A 519 -36.81 5.05 0.01
C GLY A 519 -38.15 4.40 -0.32
N THR A 520 -38.29 3.19 0.18
CA THR A 520 -39.47 2.31 0.05
C THR A 520 -40.75 2.94 0.60
N PRO A 521 -41.91 2.82 -0.10
CA PRO A 521 -43.23 3.04 0.50
C PRO A 521 -43.38 2.28 1.81
N LYS A 522 -44.01 2.88 2.82
CA LYS A 522 -44.13 2.29 4.16
C LYS A 522 -45.53 2.53 4.74
N TRP A 523 -46.01 1.57 5.52
CA TRP A 523 -47.20 1.73 6.34
C TRP A 523 -47.02 2.83 7.40
N SER A 524 -48.09 3.55 7.67
CA SER A 524 -48.16 4.61 8.69
C SER A 524 -47.78 4.14 10.10
N ASP A 525 -48.06 2.87 10.41
CA ASP A 525 -47.83 2.25 11.73
C ASP A 525 -47.72 0.72 11.60
N ARG A 526 -47.43 0.02 12.70
CA ARG A 526 -47.40 -1.45 12.82
C ARG A 526 -48.82 -2.03 12.89
N SER A 527 -48.98 -3.30 12.53
CA SER A 527 -50.24 -4.04 12.62
C SER A 527 -50.74 -4.17 14.08
N PRO A 528 -52.02 -3.88 14.39
CA PRO A 528 -52.57 -4.00 15.74
C PRO A 528 -52.77 -5.45 16.18
N LYS A 529 -52.96 -5.68 17.48
CA LYS A 529 -53.26 -6.99 18.07
C LYS A 529 -54.69 -7.03 18.64
N CYS A 530 -55.36 -8.17 18.53
CA CYS A 530 -56.63 -8.40 19.20
C CYS A 530 -56.39 -9.15 20.52
N VAL A 531 -56.53 -8.45 21.64
CA VAL A 531 -56.29 -8.99 22.98
C VAL A 531 -57.59 -9.21 23.74
N LEU A 532 -57.68 -10.32 24.48
CA LEU A 532 -58.83 -10.60 25.33
C LEU A 532 -58.68 -9.78 26.62
N LYS A 533 -59.65 -8.93 26.93
CA LYS A 533 -59.61 -8.04 28.11
C LYS A 533 -60.52 -8.59 29.21
N TYR A 534 -59.91 -9.11 30.26
CA TYR A 534 -60.62 -9.60 31.44
C TYR A 534 -61.13 -8.45 32.31
N GLU A 535 -62.23 -8.67 33.03
CA GLU A 535 -62.62 -7.81 34.15
C GLU A 535 -61.70 -8.10 35.35
N PRO A 536 -61.18 -7.09 36.05
CA PRO A 536 -60.22 -7.29 37.13
C PRO A 536 -60.87 -7.81 38.42
N CYS A 537 -60.12 -8.58 39.21
CA CYS A 537 -60.54 -9.01 40.54
C CYS A 537 -60.59 -7.80 41.49
N LEU A 538 -61.67 -7.66 42.25
CA LEU A 538 -61.75 -6.71 43.37
C LEU A 538 -60.80 -7.10 44.51
N ASN A 539 -60.34 -6.13 45.29
CA ASN A 539 -59.54 -6.41 46.49
C ASN A 539 -60.33 -7.30 47.48
N PRO A 540 -59.77 -8.46 47.91
CA PRO A 540 -60.46 -9.40 48.79
C PRO A 540 -60.46 -8.99 50.28
N GLY A 541 -59.81 -7.87 50.64
CA GLY A 541 -59.69 -7.38 52.00
C GLY A 541 -58.40 -7.80 52.69
N VAL A 542 -58.14 -7.22 53.86
CA VAL A 542 -56.97 -7.51 54.70
C VAL A 542 -57.41 -8.35 55.90
N PRO A 543 -56.70 -9.44 56.25
CA PRO A 543 -57.00 -10.23 57.43
C PRO A 543 -56.92 -9.42 58.73
N GLU A 544 -57.81 -9.70 59.69
CA GLU A 544 -57.71 -9.16 61.04
C GLU A 544 -56.40 -9.65 61.69
N ASN A 545 -55.67 -8.76 62.36
CA ASN A 545 -54.31 -8.97 62.85
C ASN A 545 -53.26 -9.36 61.76
N GLY A 546 -53.46 -8.91 60.52
CA GLY A 546 -52.49 -9.04 59.43
C GLY A 546 -52.41 -7.83 58.49
N TYR A 547 -51.59 -7.97 57.46
CA TYR A 547 -51.40 -6.97 56.39
C TYR A 547 -51.13 -7.65 55.02
N GLN A 548 -51.30 -6.89 53.93
CA GLN A 548 -51.06 -7.35 52.56
C GLN A 548 -49.89 -6.61 51.91
N THR A 549 -49.21 -7.25 50.94
CA THR A 549 -48.04 -6.67 50.24
C THR A 549 -48.32 -5.39 49.47
N LEU A 550 -49.49 -5.28 48.82
CA LEU A 550 -49.83 -4.16 47.95
C LEU A 550 -51.33 -3.88 48.05
N TYR A 551 -51.73 -2.64 48.29
CA TYR A 551 -53.13 -2.21 48.21
C TYR A 551 -53.45 -1.68 46.81
N LYS A 552 -54.34 -2.37 46.08
CA LYS A 552 -55.04 -1.85 44.90
C LYS A 552 -56.53 -2.08 45.08
N HIS A 553 -57.38 -1.24 44.49
CA HIS A 553 -58.83 -1.53 44.43
C HIS A 553 -59.15 -2.72 43.51
N ASN A 554 -58.44 -2.81 42.38
CA ASN A 554 -58.63 -3.79 41.32
C ASN A 554 -57.27 -4.44 40.95
N TYR A 555 -57.25 -5.74 40.72
CA TYR A 555 -56.08 -6.52 40.29
C TYR A 555 -56.35 -7.16 38.93
N GLN A 556 -55.39 -7.10 38.01
CA GLN A 556 -55.54 -7.71 36.68
C GLN A 556 -55.40 -9.24 36.75
N ALA A 557 -55.99 -9.94 35.79
CA ALA A 557 -55.83 -11.39 35.67
C ALA A 557 -54.33 -11.76 35.52
N GLY A 558 -53.86 -12.69 36.36
CA GLY A 558 -52.46 -13.06 36.51
C GLY A 558 -51.72 -12.38 37.66
N GLU A 559 -52.26 -11.30 38.25
CA GLU A 559 -51.63 -10.66 39.43
C GLU A 559 -51.83 -11.50 40.70
N SER A 560 -50.79 -11.54 41.54
CA SER A 560 -50.79 -12.26 42.82
C SER A 560 -50.64 -11.29 44.01
N LEU A 561 -51.36 -11.59 45.09
CA LEU A 561 -51.43 -10.80 46.32
C LEU A 561 -51.02 -11.68 47.49
N ARG A 562 -50.13 -11.19 48.35
CA ARG A 562 -49.52 -11.95 49.46
C ARG A 562 -49.84 -11.30 50.80
N PHE A 563 -50.09 -12.13 51.80
CA PHE A 563 -50.49 -11.72 53.15
C PHE A 563 -49.46 -12.13 54.20
N PHE A 564 -49.50 -11.41 55.33
CA PHE A 564 -48.68 -11.64 56.51
C PHE A 564 -49.50 -11.38 57.77
N CYS A 565 -49.16 -12.03 58.87
CA CYS A 565 -49.74 -11.77 60.19
C CYS A 565 -48.79 -10.92 61.05
N PHE A 566 -49.32 -10.23 62.05
CA PHE A 566 -48.52 -9.56 63.07
C PHE A 566 -47.96 -10.57 64.09
N GLU A 567 -46.96 -10.15 64.85
CA GLU A 567 -46.25 -10.99 65.81
C GLU A 567 -47.20 -11.61 66.87
N GLY A 568 -47.02 -12.91 67.16
CA GLY A 568 -47.91 -13.69 68.03
C GLY A 568 -49.07 -14.40 67.33
N TYR A 569 -49.28 -14.14 66.03
CA TYR A 569 -50.32 -14.78 65.22
C TYR A 569 -49.73 -15.64 64.09
N GLU A 570 -50.31 -16.82 63.87
CA GLU A 570 -49.99 -17.73 62.79
C GLU A 570 -51.00 -17.59 61.62
N LEU A 571 -50.49 -17.66 60.39
CA LEU A 571 -51.29 -17.51 59.16
C LEU A 571 -51.90 -18.85 58.75
N ILE A 572 -53.23 -18.93 58.79
CA ILE A 572 -54.01 -20.10 58.40
C ILE A 572 -54.73 -19.80 57.09
N GLY A 573 -54.29 -20.46 56.01
CA GLY A 573 -54.80 -20.30 54.64
C GLY A 573 -53.66 -20.19 53.63
N GLU A 574 -53.99 -19.82 52.39
CA GLU A 574 -52.95 -19.58 51.38
C GLU A 574 -52.22 -18.27 51.64
N VAL A 575 -50.88 -18.33 51.65
CA VAL A 575 -50.03 -17.16 51.91
C VAL A 575 -50.09 -16.18 50.72
N THR A 576 -50.30 -16.71 49.51
CA THR A 576 -50.39 -15.92 48.27
C THR A 576 -51.57 -16.41 47.43
N ILE A 577 -52.44 -15.48 47.03
CA ILE A 577 -53.59 -15.75 46.16
C ILE A 577 -53.40 -15.04 44.81
N THR A 578 -53.94 -15.61 43.74
CA THR A 578 -53.76 -15.13 42.37
C THR A 578 -55.12 -14.89 41.72
N CYS A 579 -55.28 -13.75 41.05
CA CYS A 579 -56.46 -13.43 40.26
C CYS A 579 -56.44 -14.27 38.98
N LEU A 580 -57.29 -15.30 38.88
CA LEU A 580 -57.36 -16.16 37.71
C LEU A 580 -58.19 -15.51 36.60
N PRO A 581 -57.76 -15.59 35.33
CA PRO A 581 -58.51 -15.06 34.18
C PRO A 581 -59.89 -15.71 34.06
N GLY A 582 -60.94 -14.89 33.99
CA GLY A 582 -62.32 -15.35 33.86
C GLY A 582 -63.30 -14.24 33.49
N HIS A 583 -64.58 -14.60 33.41
CA HIS A 583 -65.70 -13.67 33.19
C HIS A 583 -66.80 -13.89 34.24
N PRO A 584 -66.73 -13.24 35.43
CA PRO A 584 -65.65 -12.35 35.89
C PRO A 584 -64.39 -13.13 36.34
N SER A 585 -63.24 -12.46 36.42
CA SER A 585 -62.03 -13.02 37.01
C SER A 585 -62.23 -13.25 38.51
N GLN A 586 -61.66 -14.33 39.06
CA GLN A 586 -61.85 -14.73 40.45
C GLN A 586 -60.51 -15.10 41.11
N TRP A 587 -60.42 -14.88 42.42
CA TRP A 587 -59.27 -15.34 43.21
C TRP A 587 -59.25 -16.86 43.30
N ASN A 588 -58.07 -17.48 43.13
CA ASN A 588 -57.89 -18.93 43.25
C ASN A 588 -58.23 -19.50 44.64
N SER A 589 -58.08 -18.68 45.69
CA SER A 589 -58.28 -19.04 47.09
C SER A 589 -58.89 -17.86 47.87
N PRO A 590 -59.64 -18.10 48.96
CA PRO A 590 -60.09 -17.04 49.87
C PRO A 590 -58.91 -16.42 50.64
N PRO A 591 -59.06 -15.18 51.18
CA PRO A 591 -58.02 -14.56 51.99
C PRO A 591 -57.75 -15.37 53.28
N PRO A 592 -56.48 -15.48 53.73
CA PRO A 592 -56.12 -16.23 54.93
C PRO A 592 -56.57 -15.53 56.23
N SER A 593 -56.49 -16.25 57.35
CA SER A 593 -56.82 -15.74 58.69
C SER A 593 -55.63 -15.82 59.63
N CYS A 594 -55.44 -14.82 60.51
CA CYS A 594 -54.39 -14.81 61.51
C CYS A 594 -54.95 -15.22 62.88
N LYS A 595 -54.44 -16.29 63.49
CA LYS A 595 -54.90 -16.78 64.81
C LYS A 595 -53.77 -16.86 65.83
N VAL A 596 -54.10 -16.72 67.11
CA VAL A 596 -53.13 -16.73 68.22
C VAL A 596 -52.46 -18.10 68.34
N ALA A 597 -51.14 -18.13 68.52
CA ALA A 597 -50.34 -19.36 68.41
C ALA A 597 -50.18 -20.21 69.70
N TYR A 598 -50.91 -19.92 70.79
CA TYR A 598 -50.74 -20.62 72.08
C TYR A 598 -52.05 -20.79 72.88
N GLU A 599 -52.59 -22.02 72.92
CA GLU A 599 -53.12 -22.70 74.13
C GLU A 599 -53.63 -24.13 73.82
N GLU A 600 -52.97 -25.15 74.38
CA GLU A 600 -53.40 -26.56 74.65
C GLU A 600 -52.12 -27.32 75.10
N LEU A 601 -51.60 -27.14 76.32
CA LEU A 601 -52.07 -27.60 77.64
C LEU A 601 -52.29 -29.13 77.79
N LEU A 602 -51.61 -29.64 78.82
CA LEU A 602 -51.78 -30.89 79.58
C LEU A 602 -53.02 -31.77 79.27
N GLU A 603 -52.81 -33.07 79.01
CA GLU A 603 -53.01 -34.15 80.02
C GLU A 603 -52.56 -35.56 79.55
N ASP A 604 -52.13 -36.36 80.54
CA ASP A 604 -52.06 -37.84 80.65
C ASP A 604 -51.38 -38.80 79.63
N HIS A 605 -50.16 -39.23 80.03
CA HIS A 605 -49.82 -40.61 80.46
C HIS A 605 -50.36 -41.88 79.73
N LYS A 606 -49.44 -42.70 79.16
CA LYS A 606 -48.90 -43.95 79.81
C LYS A 606 -47.94 -44.82 78.96
N LEU A 607 -46.83 -45.27 79.60
CA LEU A 607 -46.12 -46.59 79.51
C LEU A 607 -45.55 -47.07 78.14
N GLU A 608 -44.40 -47.77 77.99
CA GLU A 608 -43.45 -48.47 78.89
C GLU A 608 -41.98 -48.27 78.40
N VAL A 609 -41.00 -47.88 79.23
CA VAL A 609 -40.05 -48.70 80.05
C VAL A 609 -39.04 -49.60 79.30
N SER A 610 -37.77 -49.15 79.23
CA SER A 610 -36.52 -49.84 79.71
C SER A 610 -35.25 -49.44 78.91
N ARG A 611 -34.00 -49.43 79.43
CA ARG A 611 -33.44 -49.25 80.79
C ARG A 611 -31.89 -49.14 80.71
N ARG A 612 -31.28 -48.07 81.28
CA ARG A 612 -29.83 -47.92 81.64
C ARG A 612 -28.80 -47.95 80.46
N THR A 613 -27.58 -47.38 80.53
CA THR A 613 -26.82 -46.70 81.61
C THR A 613 -25.80 -45.69 81.01
N ASP A 614 -25.50 -44.63 81.75
CA ASP A 614 -24.33 -43.71 81.64
C ASP A 614 -22.99 -44.48 81.99
N PRO A 615 -21.74 -43.95 81.91
CA PRO A 615 -21.34 -42.54 81.71
C PRO A 615 -20.03 -42.17 80.94
N SER A 616 -20.01 -40.92 80.45
CA SER A 616 -18.85 -39.97 80.41
C SER A 616 -17.62 -40.19 79.49
N LYS A 617 -16.97 -39.05 79.15
CA LYS A 617 -15.68 -38.85 78.41
C LYS A 617 -15.73 -39.06 76.89
N GLN A 618 -14.89 -38.43 76.05
CA GLN A 618 -14.08 -37.19 76.10
C GLN A 618 -13.65 -36.87 74.64
N MET A 619 -13.20 -35.64 74.34
CA MET A 619 -12.85 -35.20 72.98
C MET A 619 -11.67 -35.97 72.34
N GLU A 620 -11.80 -36.30 71.05
CA GLU A 620 -10.79 -36.34 69.96
C GLU A 620 -11.52 -36.95 68.72
N GLY A 621 -11.28 -36.64 67.46
CA GLY A 621 -10.15 -35.95 66.84
C GLY A 621 -9.85 -36.64 65.48
N GLU A 622 -10.42 -36.13 64.39
CA GLU A 622 -10.11 -36.44 62.98
C GLU A 622 -10.17 -37.89 62.44
N LYS A 623 -11.05 -38.12 61.44
CA LYS A 623 -10.74 -38.78 60.15
C LYS A 623 -11.96 -38.90 59.21
N ILE A 624 -12.29 -37.81 58.50
CA ILE A 624 -13.13 -37.86 57.29
C ILE A 624 -12.41 -37.09 56.17
N ALA A 625 -11.24 -37.59 55.78
CA ALA A 625 -10.38 -36.97 54.76
C ALA A 625 -9.80 -37.98 53.74
N LEU A 626 -10.32 -39.21 53.68
CA LEU A 626 -9.77 -40.27 52.80
C LEU A 626 -10.69 -40.70 51.64
N ALA A 627 -11.97 -40.31 51.64
CA ALA A 627 -12.89 -40.65 50.55
C ALA A 627 -12.87 -39.65 49.37
N ILE A 628 -12.43 -38.40 49.59
CA ILE A 628 -12.47 -37.32 48.58
C ILE A 628 -11.08 -36.98 48.01
N PHE A 629 -10.01 -37.10 48.81
CA PHE A 629 -8.66 -36.70 48.37
C PHE A 629 -7.98 -37.74 47.46
N LEU A 630 -8.29 -39.03 47.60
CA LEU A 630 -7.70 -40.10 46.76
C LEU A 630 -7.98 -39.94 45.24
N PRO A 631 -9.23 -39.68 44.78
CA PRO A 631 -9.46 -39.44 43.34
C PRO A 631 -8.85 -38.12 42.84
N ILE A 632 -8.83 -37.06 43.66
CA ILE A 632 -8.28 -35.76 43.26
C ILE A 632 -6.76 -35.84 43.06
N ILE A 633 -6.04 -36.54 43.95
CA ILE A 633 -4.58 -36.74 43.82
C ILE A 633 -4.23 -37.55 42.56
N LEU A 634 -5.03 -38.56 42.21
CA LEU A 634 -4.85 -39.35 40.97
C LEU A 634 -4.99 -38.50 39.70
N VAL A 635 -5.95 -37.58 39.67
CA VAL A 635 -6.14 -36.64 38.54
C VAL A 635 -4.97 -35.64 38.45
N ILE A 636 -4.48 -35.13 39.59
CA ILE A 636 -3.33 -34.22 39.62
C ILE A 636 -2.05 -34.90 39.11
N PHE A 637 -1.80 -36.17 39.46
CA PHE A 637 -0.66 -36.92 38.93
C PHE A 637 -0.76 -37.20 37.43
N LEU A 638 -1.96 -37.48 36.90
CA LEU A 638 -2.18 -37.65 35.46
C LEU A 638 -1.92 -36.35 34.67
N ILE A 639 -2.46 -35.23 35.14
CA ILE A 639 -2.26 -33.92 34.49
C ILE A 639 -0.79 -33.47 34.60
N GLY A 640 -0.15 -33.67 35.76
CA GLY A 640 1.27 -33.38 35.95
C GLY A 640 2.21 -34.25 35.09
N GLY A 641 1.86 -35.52 34.89
CA GLY A 641 2.59 -36.43 34.00
C GLY A 641 2.52 -36.01 32.54
N ILE A 642 1.35 -35.58 32.06
CA ILE A 642 1.15 -35.06 30.70
C ILE A 642 1.92 -33.75 30.49
N TYR A 643 1.94 -32.87 31.49
CA TYR A 643 2.71 -31.62 31.44
C TYR A 643 4.24 -31.85 31.40
N LEU A 644 4.76 -32.84 32.15
CA LEU A 644 6.16 -33.25 32.10
C LEU A 644 6.56 -33.97 30.80
N TYR A 645 5.62 -34.64 30.14
CA TYR A 645 5.85 -35.26 28.82
C TYR A 645 6.03 -34.19 27.73
N TYR A 646 5.11 -33.22 27.64
CA TYR A 646 5.22 -32.13 26.65
C TYR A 646 6.42 -31.20 26.87
N THR A 647 6.84 -30.99 28.13
CA THR A 647 7.97 -30.09 28.43
C THR A 647 9.36 -30.73 28.28
N ASN A 648 9.49 -32.06 28.37
CA ASN A 648 10.79 -32.73 28.22
C ASN A 648 11.10 -33.22 26.79
N VAL A 649 10.09 -33.50 25.95
CA VAL A 649 10.33 -33.95 24.57
C VAL A 649 10.95 -32.85 23.68
N CYS A 650 10.72 -31.57 23.99
CA CYS A 650 11.35 -30.44 23.29
C CYS A 650 12.74 -30.03 23.82
N ARG A 651 13.39 -30.82 24.71
CA ARG A 651 14.70 -30.46 25.31
C ARG A 651 15.87 -31.36 24.90
N LEU A 652 15.64 -32.32 24.00
CA LEU A 652 16.65 -33.27 23.53
C LEU A 652 16.77 -33.29 22.00
N GLN A 653 17.22 -32.18 21.40
CA GLN A 653 18.40 -32.21 20.52
C GLN A 653 19.00 -30.81 20.24
N TRP A 654 20.19 -30.58 20.82
CA TRP A 654 21.33 -29.81 20.27
C TRP A 654 21.29 -28.26 20.22
N LYS A 655 21.94 -27.65 21.22
CA LYS A 655 23.11 -26.79 20.98
C LYS A 655 24.37 -27.66 21.22
N SER A 656 25.53 -27.42 20.63
CA SER A 656 26.15 -26.13 20.31
C SER A 656 27.15 -26.18 19.15
N LEU A 657 27.51 -24.95 18.69
CA LEU A 657 28.52 -24.53 17.71
C LEU A 657 28.03 -24.51 16.24
N PHE A 658 28.40 -23.53 15.38
CA PHE A 658 29.20 -22.30 15.58
C PHE A 658 28.54 -21.06 14.90
N TRP A 659 29.02 -19.86 15.26
CA TRP A 659 28.74 -18.48 14.79
C TRP A 659 27.93 -18.13 13.50
N LYS A 660 27.06 -17.10 13.69
CA LYS A 660 26.92 -15.78 13.01
C LYS A 660 26.94 -15.72 11.46
N SER A 661 26.15 -14.87 10.78
CA SER A 661 25.26 -13.75 11.19
C SER A 661 24.06 -13.65 10.24
N LEU A 662 22.95 -13.01 10.67
CA LEU A 662 21.70 -12.96 9.91
C LEU A 662 21.79 -12.10 8.64
N SER A 663 21.22 -12.65 7.56
CA SER A 663 20.46 -11.93 6.54
C SER A 663 19.07 -12.60 6.43
N HIS A 664 18.05 -11.85 6.02
CA HIS A 664 16.73 -12.24 5.47
C HIS A 664 15.79 -11.03 5.68
N THR A 665 15.18 -10.37 4.67
CA THR A 665 14.26 -10.82 3.60
C THR A 665 13.07 -11.65 4.10
N HIS A 666 11.91 -11.00 4.19
CA HIS A 666 10.61 -11.64 4.33
C HIS A 666 10.01 -11.94 2.95
N SER A 667 9.35 -13.10 2.83
CA SER A 667 8.50 -13.49 1.70
C SER A 667 7.17 -14.01 2.23
N TYR A 668 6.12 -13.94 1.41
CA TYR A 668 4.72 -13.96 1.84
C TYR A 668 4.07 -15.36 1.82
N SER A 669 3.09 -15.55 2.73
CA SER A 669 1.91 -16.41 2.58
C SER A 669 2.13 -17.96 2.67
N PRO A 670 1.07 -18.79 2.86
CA PRO A 670 -0.36 -18.45 2.79
C PRO A 670 -1.32 -19.13 3.82
N ILE A 671 -2.63 -18.92 3.61
CA ILE A 671 -3.81 -19.78 3.95
C ILE A 671 -4.60 -19.54 5.28
N THR A 672 -5.93 -19.48 5.08
CA THR A 672 -7.12 -19.62 5.98
C THR A 672 -7.25 -18.83 7.28
N VAL A 673 -8.39 -18.14 7.39
CA VAL A 673 -9.15 -18.01 8.64
C VAL A 673 -10.58 -18.47 8.35
N GLU A 674 -10.98 -19.62 8.92
CA GLU A 674 -12.40 -19.97 9.04
C GLU A 674 -13.05 -19.13 10.14
N SER A 675 -14.32 -18.80 9.95
CA SER A 675 -15.11 -17.98 10.86
C SER A 675 -15.65 -18.79 12.04
N ASP A 676 -15.52 -18.27 13.26
CA ASP A 676 -16.48 -18.58 14.32
C ASP A 676 -16.57 -17.44 15.34
N PHE A 677 -17.64 -16.64 15.25
CA PHE A 677 -17.99 -15.60 16.23
C PHE A 677 -19.45 -15.80 16.65
N ASN A 678 -19.64 -16.61 17.68
CA ASN A 678 -20.92 -16.75 18.37
C ASN A 678 -20.96 -15.81 19.59
N ASN A 679 -21.66 -14.69 19.50
CA ASN A 679 -22.42 -14.17 20.63
C ASN A 679 -23.57 -13.24 20.15
N PRO A 680 -24.83 -13.47 20.53
CA PRO A 680 -25.97 -12.67 20.09
C PRO A 680 -26.23 -11.50 21.06
N LEU A 681 -26.70 -10.35 20.54
CA LEU A 681 -27.59 -9.40 21.24
C LEU A 681 -28.01 -8.24 20.32
N TYR A 682 -29.22 -7.72 20.57
CA TYR A 682 -29.87 -6.55 19.94
C TYR A 682 -30.42 -6.69 18.51
N GLU A 683 -31.58 -7.36 18.42
CA GLU A 683 -32.72 -6.79 17.69
C GLU A 683 -33.56 -5.86 18.61
N ALA A 684 -34.41 -5.03 17.99
CA ALA A 684 -35.45 -4.15 18.54
C ALA A 684 -35.07 -2.68 18.83
N GLY A 685 -35.52 -1.81 17.91
CA GLY A 685 -35.48 -0.35 17.94
C GLY A 685 -36.11 0.23 16.67
#